data_AF-A0A376KZV5-F1
#
_entry.id   AF-A0A376KZV5-F1
#
_cell.length_a   1.000
_cell.length_b   1.000
_cell.length_c   1.000
_cell.angle_alpha   90.00
_cell.angle_beta   90.00
_cell.angle_gamma   90.00
#
_symmetry.space_group_name_H-M   'P 1'
#
loop_
_entity.id
_entity.type
_entity.pdbx_description
1 polymer ?
#
loop_
_entity_poly.entity_id
_entity_poly.type
_entity_poly.pdbx_seq_one_letter_code
_entity_poly.pdbx_strand_id
1 'polypeptide(L)'
;MVKFITILRDLLAKKCELSPGTTLGSLLKMFRDQLGAFEVNGDAAERIIAITRNVFSFNPKMYVNEEGLKRIRMRNSEGDITRTELYYEVENDASDTNPTLHDLFQLVSVILAACSEITNRHFKRWVKNGGQENASSQNTPLGRFVDAANNVAGVVCHIFDRTTDKNLLIDHFYTYLQPKTVFTMTPIAELNYVNSGAERTIILAFEMDLVQELPEAMLLRLLTGTHNKVIGLSATCGFSHTKNGNFNRHFLERYSSDLGYRVIERKKTDIDTLRALRALRASIRNVDFRVFDDKQLKLTDIYQNCESYRRTYDNFFDALKKPLEYNLKNTYKRRQYQRELEALLLAAWEGKNSLILSLSGTFKRAFISAWRTHQSAWRQLYGMHSRCDEKTDNDKKHDQILTFTPFKGRHTIHLVFFDSPLANVEDIRQETYLQNSNTVLVFMSSYKSAGTGLNYFVKYHDGDINDINTPRLDVDFERLVLINSSFYSEVKDNSGNLNTLPNYVTVLKHYADDDITVHKLADFNVNFAHGENYRLLMAEHDMSLFKVVVQAVGRVERRDTLSKTEIFLPRDVFRNVAFQFAALSEDSGNEVISESMSLLNHRLMEKCEKLSQSQSFSDAEQRYAFEQAIVENDRRINAVHKRVLKTDWINQVRAGNLEYLELCNLFRDSDSFTDPQRWLAKLQANSLYAANRQMQSIHHALFIDRHQGNQTILLCHKRGPDGLVHRDYSALSDFAGGAKEYRPELTLFPQYRNDVDFTPGNLVGELIRECDNIQETAFKKWVPNPSLVPLLKGNVGEYLFDKVLKKLWCYPTLRPAGV
;
A
#
# COMPACT_ATOMS: atom_id res chain seq x y z
N MET A 1 -6.44 -47.76 8.75
CA MET A 1 -6.95 -47.25 7.46
C MET A 1 -8.48 -47.11 7.48
N VAL A 2 -9.24 -48.14 7.88
CA VAL A 2 -10.72 -48.11 7.99
C VAL A 2 -11.25 -46.93 8.84
N LYS A 3 -10.64 -46.64 10.00
CA LYS A 3 -11.07 -45.54 10.88
C LYS A 3 -10.99 -44.14 10.23
N PHE A 4 -9.95 -43.85 9.44
CA PHE A 4 -9.76 -42.53 8.80
C PHE A 4 -10.82 -42.26 7.73
N ILE A 5 -11.04 -43.22 6.82
CA ILE A 5 -12.06 -43.08 5.76
C ILE A 5 -13.47 -43.01 6.37
N THR A 6 -13.74 -43.76 7.44
CA THR A 6 -15.02 -43.68 8.16
C THR A 6 -15.22 -42.30 8.78
N ILE A 7 -14.19 -41.72 9.43
CA ILE A 7 -14.24 -40.36 9.98
C ILE A 7 -14.49 -39.32 8.87
N LEU A 8 -13.78 -39.40 7.75
CA LEU A 8 -14.00 -38.51 6.61
C LEU A 8 -15.46 -38.56 6.15
N ARG A 9 -16.00 -39.76 5.91
CA ARG A 9 -17.39 -39.94 5.46
C ARG A 9 -18.38 -39.40 6.49
N ASP A 10 -18.14 -39.64 7.77
CA ASP A 10 -19.04 -39.18 8.85
C ASP A 10 -19.06 -37.66 8.97
N LEU A 11 -17.89 -37.02 8.97
CA LEU A 11 -17.76 -35.56 9.03
C LEU A 11 -18.37 -34.90 7.79
N LEU A 12 -18.08 -35.41 6.60
CA LEU A 12 -18.63 -34.88 5.34
C LEU A 12 -20.17 -34.97 5.32
N ALA A 13 -20.74 -36.08 5.79
CA ALA A 13 -22.19 -36.27 5.81
C ALA A 13 -22.89 -35.43 6.89
N LYS A 14 -22.29 -35.27 8.08
CA LYS A 14 -22.92 -34.59 9.23
C LYS A 14 -22.66 -33.09 9.27
N LYS A 15 -21.54 -32.63 8.70
CA LYS A 15 -21.03 -31.27 8.95
C LYS A 15 -20.80 -30.44 7.69
N CYS A 16 -20.92 -31.00 6.50
CA CYS A 16 -20.72 -30.31 5.24
C CYS A 16 -22.04 -30.23 4.43
N GLU A 17 -22.10 -29.30 3.49
CA GLU A 17 -23.25 -29.05 2.62
C GLU A 17 -22.75 -29.07 1.18
N LEU A 18 -22.72 -30.26 0.58
CA LEU A 18 -22.22 -30.46 -0.77
C LEU A 18 -23.29 -30.17 -1.82
N SER A 19 -22.83 -29.75 -3.00
CA SER A 19 -23.66 -29.58 -4.19
C SER A 19 -24.39 -30.88 -4.57
N PRO A 20 -25.62 -30.79 -5.11
CA PRO A 20 -26.39 -31.96 -5.51
C PRO A 20 -25.59 -32.92 -6.41
N GLY A 21 -25.62 -34.22 -6.08
CA GLY A 21 -24.87 -35.25 -6.83
C GLY A 21 -23.39 -35.38 -6.45
N THR A 22 -22.84 -34.46 -5.66
CA THR A 22 -21.44 -34.53 -5.20
C THR A 22 -21.30 -35.43 -3.98
N THR A 23 -20.35 -36.37 -4.05
CA THR A 23 -19.98 -37.30 -2.97
C THR A 23 -18.46 -37.35 -2.80
N LEU A 24 -17.97 -37.86 -1.65
CA LEU A 24 -16.54 -38.14 -1.45
C LEU A 24 -15.96 -38.99 -2.60
N GLY A 25 -16.71 -39.99 -3.07
CA GLY A 25 -16.27 -40.84 -4.19
C GLY A 25 -16.12 -40.07 -5.50
N SER A 26 -17.06 -39.16 -5.81
CA SER A 26 -16.97 -38.34 -7.02
C SER A 26 -15.80 -37.36 -7.00
N LEU A 27 -15.55 -36.70 -5.86
CA LEU A 27 -14.42 -35.79 -5.70
C LEU A 27 -13.10 -36.56 -5.80
N LEU A 28 -12.93 -37.65 -5.05
CA LEU A 28 -11.72 -38.46 -5.10
C LEU A 28 -11.45 -39.06 -6.49
N LYS A 29 -12.51 -39.39 -7.25
CA LYS A 29 -12.38 -39.88 -8.64
C LYS A 29 -11.81 -38.80 -9.56
N MET A 30 -12.22 -37.54 -9.40
CA MET A 30 -11.72 -36.40 -10.19
C MET A 30 -10.21 -36.19 -9.96
N PHE A 31 -9.74 -36.31 -8.71
CA PHE A 31 -8.34 -36.11 -8.33
C PHE A 31 -7.45 -37.36 -8.49
N ARG A 32 -8.00 -38.50 -8.94
CA ARG A 32 -7.28 -39.79 -8.93
C ARG A 32 -6.04 -39.80 -9.81
N ASP A 33 -6.17 -39.26 -11.01
CA ASP A 33 -5.15 -39.32 -12.07
C ASP A 33 -4.53 -37.94 -12.36
N GLN A 34 -4.79 -36.94 -11.49
CA GLN A 34 -4.35 -35.56 -11.70
C GLN A 34 -2.83 -35.40 -11.50
N LEU A 35 -2.17 -34.74 -12.46
CA LEU A 35 -0.75 -34.38 -12.43
C LEU A 35 -0.56 -32.88 -12.19
N GLY A 36 -1.00 -32.42 -11.01
CA GLY A 36 -0.65 -31.12 -10.44
C GLY A 36 -1.38 -29.89 -11.02
N ALA A 37 -1.71 -28.98 -10.09
CA ALA A 37 -2.30 -27.64 -10.23
C ALA A 37 -3.63 -27.51 -11.00
N PHE A 38 -4.33 -26.41 -10.75
CA PHE A 38 -5.60 -26.07 -11.40
C PHE A 38 -5.33 -25.18 -12.61
N GLU A 39 -6.01 -25.44 -13.73
CA GLU A 39 -5.91 -24.62 -14.95
C GLU A 39 -7.11 -23.69 -15.07
N VAL A 40 -6.87 -22.45 -15.49
CA VAL A 40 -7.93 -21.45 -15.68
C VAL A 40 -7.69 -20.70 -16.98
N ASN A 41 -8.73 -20.50 -17.77
CA ASN A 41 -8.66 -19.61 -18.93
C ASN A 41 -8.36 -18.17 -18.47
N GLY A 42 -7.44 -17.48 -19.15
CA GLY A 42 -6.98 -16.14 -18.83
C GLY A 42 -8.12 -15.13 -18.70
N ASP A 43 -9.17 -15.25 -19.50
CA ASP A 43 -10.35 -14.38 -19.46
C ASP A 43 -11.15 -14.54 -18.15
N ALA A 44 -11.08 -15.72 -17.51
CA ALA A 44 -11.76 -16.05 -16.26
C ALA A 44 -10.83 -15.97 -15.03
N ALA A 45 -9.51 -16.00 -15.23
CA ALA A 45 -8.52 -16.09 -14.16
C ALA A 45 -8.58 -14.91 -13.20
N GLU A 46 -8.65 -13.66 -13.69
CA GLU A 46 -8.75 -12.49 -12.81
C GLU A 46 -10.00 -12.55 -11.92
N ARG A 47 -11.14 -12.97 -12.49
CA ARG A 47 -12.39 -13.11 -11.76
C ARG A 47 -12.32 -14.22 -10.71
N ILE A 48 -11.80 -15.40 -11.07
CA ILE A 48 -11.66 -16.53 -10.15
C ILE A 48 -10.69 -16.18 -9.03
N ILE A 49 -9.51 -15.63 -9.35
CA ILE A 49 -8.53 -15.18 -8.36
C ILE A 49 -9.17 -14.13 -7.43
N ALA A 50 -9.92 -13.17 -7.96
CA ALA A 50 -10.57 -12.14 -7.14
C ALA A 50 -11.62 -12.71 -6.18
N ILE A 51 -12.47 -13.64 -6.63
CA ILE A 51 -13.52 -14.27 -5.80
C ILE A 51 -12.93 -15.16 -4.72
N THR A 52 -11.89 -15.92 -5.08
CA THR A 52 -11.29 -16.92 -4.20
C THR A 52 -10.25 -16.32 -3.25
N ARG A 53 -9.95 -15.02 -3.32
CA ARG A 53 -8.90 -14.40 -2.51
C ARG A 53 -9.33 -14.25 -1.04
N ASN A 54 -8.65 -14.96 -0.14
CA ASN A 54 -8.93 -14.98 1.29
C ASN A 54 -10.41 -15.23 1.62
N VAL A 55 -11.02 -16.28 1.07
CA VAL A 55 -12.36 -16.70 1.50
C VAL A 55 -12.26 -17.28 2.91
N PHE A 56 -12.86 -16.60 3.87
CA PHE A 56 -12.86 -17.03 5.26
C PHE A 56 -14.01 -18.00 5.52
N SER A 57 -13.68 -19.04 6.27
CA SER A 57 -14.63 -19.98 6.81
C SER A 57 -14.43 -20.09 8.32
N PHE A 58 -15.55 -20.00 9.03
CA PHE A 58 -15.57 -20.19 10.47
C PHE A 58 -15.74 -21.68 10.83
N ASN A 59 -16.52 -22.37 10.01
CA ASN A 59 -16.72 -23.80 9.97
C ASN A 59 -17.19 -24.16 8.53
N PRO A 60 -17.30 -25.44 8.17
CA PRO A 60 -17.63 -25.85 6.81
C PRO A 60 -19.02 -25.44 6.30
N LYS A 61 -19.84 -24.72 7.08
CA LYS A 61 -21.16 -24.23 6.71
C LYS A 61 -21.29 -22.70 6.75
N MET A 62 -20.27 -22.00 7.23
CA MET A 62 -20.28 -20.56 7.46
C MET A 62 -19.10 -19.94 6.74
N TYR A 63 -19.41 -19.18 5.69
CA TYR A 63 -18.45 -18.59 4.77
C TYR A 63 -18.69 -17.12 4.57
N VAL A 64 -17.59 -16.43 4.28
CA VAL A 64 -17.65 -15.12 3.66
C VAL A 64 -17.52 -15.33 2.14
N ASN A 65 -18.44 -14.78 1.34
CA ASN A 65 -18.50 -14.98 -0.12
C ASN A 65 -18.85 -16.42 -0.57
N GLU A 66 -19.71 -17.11 0.18
CA GLU A 66 -20.16 -18.49 -0.11
C GLU A 66 -20.67 -18.68 -1.54
N GLU A 67 -21.55 -17.77 -1.98
CA GLU A 67 -22.16 -17.81 -3.31
C GLU A 67 -21.11 -17.68 -4.41
N GLY A 68 -20.06 -16.89 -4.21
CA GLY A 68 -18.94 -16.80 -5.15
C GLY A 68 -18.24 -18.15 -5.35
N LEU A 69 -18.04 -18.92 -4.28
CA LEU A 69 -17.42 -20.25 -4.35
C LEU A 69 -18.31 -21.31 -5.01
N LYS A 70 -19.62 -21.25 -4.77
CA LYS A 70 -20.59 -22.16 -5.41
C LYS A 70 -20.65 -21.96 -6.93
N ARG A 71 -20.38 -20.74 -7.41
CA ARG A 71 -20.37 -20.39 -8.83
C ARG A 71 -19.09 -20.76 -9.57
N ILE A 72 -18.04 -21.19 -8.87
CA ILE A 72 -16.80 -21.65 -9.49
C ILE A 72 -16.77 -23.18 -9.45
N ARG A 73 -16.78 -23.79 -10.63
CA ARG A 73 -16.90 -25.24 -10.82
C ARG A 73 -15.60 -25.85 -11.33
N MET A 74 -15.48 -27.15 -11.12
CA MET A 74 -14.31 -27.95 -11.48
C MET A 74 -14.70 -29.07 -12.43
N ARG A 75 -13.94 -29.24 -13.51
CA ARG A 75 -14.06 -30.39 -14.41
C ARG A 75 -12.69 -30.85 -14.88
N ASN A 76 -12.62 -32.06 -15.42
CA ASN A 76 -11.42 -32.47 -16.14
C ASN A 76 -11.34 -31.70 -17.47
N SER A 77 -10.13 -31.30 -17.86
CA SER A 77 -9.91 -30.59 -19.12
C SER A 77 -10.33 -31.47 -20.30
N GLU A 78 -10.82 -30.86 -21.37
CA GLU A 78 -11.33 -31.61 -22.53
C GLU A 78 -10.23 -32.49 -23.13
N GLY A 79 -10.44 -33.81 -23.10
CA GLY A 79 -9.48 -34.80 -23.62
C GLY A 79 -8.29 -35.12 -22.71
N ASP A 80 -8.17 -34.50 -21.53
CA ASP A 80 -7.09 -34.76 -20.58
C ASP A 80 -7.61 -34.92 -19.14
N ILE A 81 -7.69 -36.18 -18.70
CA ILE A 81 -8.12 -36.55 -17.34
C ILE A 81 -7.08 -36.23 -16.25
N THR A 82 -5.86 -35.84 -16.65
CA THR A 82 -4.78 -35.51 -15.72
C THR A 82 -4.79 -34.05 -15.28
N ARG A 83 -5.69 -33.23 -15.84
CA ARG A 83 -5.80 -31.79 -15.59
C ARG A 83 -7.20 -31.41 -15.13
N THR A 84 -7.28 -30.49 -14.16
CA THR A 84 -8.54 -29.97 -13.65
C THR A 84 -8.67 -28.50 -14.01
N GLU A 85 -9.70 -28.15 -14.76
CA GLU A 85 -10.05 -26.79 -15.14
C GLU A 85 -10.99 -26.17 -14.10
N LEU A 86 -10.70 -24.93 -13.68
CA LEU A 86 -11.66 -24.08 -12.96
C LEU A 86 -12.33 -23.14 -13.93
N TYR A 87 -13.65 -23.07 -13.86
CA TYR A 87 -14.46 -22.19 -14.67
C TYR A 87 -15.60 -21.60 -13.87
N TYR A 88 -16.12 -20.48 -14.35
CA TYR A 88 -17.29 -19.85 -13.78
C TYR A 88 -18.55 -20.44 -14.41
N GLU A 89 -19.53 -20.82 -13.60
CA GLU A 89 -20.77 -21.39 -14.10
C GLU A 89 -21.51 -20.42 -15.05
N VAL A 90 -22.24 -20.99 -16.02
CA VAL A 90 -23.13 -20.24 -16.90
C VAL A 90 -24.45 -20.00 -16.17
N GLU A 91 -24.91 -18.75 -16.13
CA GLU A 91 -26.15 -18.40 -15.43
C GLU A 91 -27.35 -19.19 -15.96
N ASN A 92 -28.10 -19.82 -15.03
CA ASN A 92 -29.29 -20.65 -15.28
C ASN A 92 -29.03 -22.00 -15.99
N ASP A 93 -27.77 -22.46 -16.07
CA ASP A 93 -27.48 -23.81 -16.54
C ASP A 93 -27.72 -24.85 -15.42
N ALA A 94 -28.96 -25.32 -15.31
CA ALA A 94 -29.32 -26.37 -14.36
C ALA A 94 -28.76 -27.76 -14.70
N SER A 95 -28.12 -27.93 -15.87
CA SER A 95 -27.55 -29.20 -16.31
C SER A 95 -26.13 -29.44 -15.79
N ASP A 96 -25.45 -28.38 -15.33
CA ASP A 96 -24.11 -28.48 -14.76
C ASP A 96 -24.17 -29.00 -13.32
N THR A 97 -23.79 -30.28 -13.13
CA THR A 97 -23.70 -30.93 -11.82
C THR A 97 -22.25 -31.12 -11.35
N ASN A 98 -21.30 -30.41 -11.96
CA ASN A 98 -19.89 -30.56 -11.59
C ASN A 98 -19.61 -30.00 -10.18
N PRO A 99 -18.65 -30.59 -9.44
CA PRO A 99 -18.31 -30.11 -8.11
C PRO A 99 -17.79 -28.66 -8.13
N THR A 100 -18.08 -27.93 -7.07
CA THR A 100 -17.73 -26.52 -6.89
C THR A 100 -16.49 -26.35 -6.02
N LEU A 101 -15.86 -25.18 -6.05
CA LEU A 101 -14.78 -24.86 -5.11
C LEU A 101 -15.26 -24.86 -3.65
N HIS A 102 -16.54 -24.58 -3.41
CA HIS A 102 -17.16 -24.74 -2.10
C HIS A 102 -17.11 -26.21 -1.62
N ASP A 103 -17.40 -27.17 -2.50
CA ASP A 103 -17.33 -28.61 -2.20
C ASP A 103 -15.90 -29.06 -1.91
N LEU A 104 -14.93 -28.58 -2.71
CA LEU A 104 -13.52 -28.89 -2.50
C LEU A 104 -13.04 -28.38 -1.14
N PHE A 105 -13.35 -27.13 -0.80
CA PHE A 105 -12.90 -26.55 0.45
C PHE A 105 -13.49 -27.26 1.69
N GLN A 106 -14.76 -27.65 1.63
CA GLN A 106 -15.38 -28.49 2.67
C GLN A 106 -14.66 -29.83 2.81
N LEU A 107 -14.35 -30.50 1.70
CA LEU A 107 -13.61 -31.76 1.70
C LEU A 107 -12.21 -31.58 2.31
N VAL A 108 -11.46 -30.56 1.91
CA VAL A 108 -10.11 -30.30 2.44
C VAL A 108 -10.16 -30.00 3.93
N SER A 109 -11.18 -29.27 4.41
CA SER A 109 -11.40 -29.01 5.84
C SER A 109 -11.67 -30.30 6.63
N VAL A 110 -12.44 -31.23 6.05
CA VAL A 110 -12.71 -32.56 6.64
C VAL A 110 -11.44 -33.42 6.63
N ILE A 111 -10.63 -33.36 5.56
CA ILE A 111 -9.33 -34.03 5.48
C ILE A 111 -8.39 -33.52 6.57
N LEU A 112 -8.31 -32.19 6.75
CA LEU A 112 -7.50 -31.57 7.80
C LEU A 112 -7.88 -32.09 9.19
N ALA A 113 -9.18 -32.10 9.52
CA ALA A 113 -9.66 -32.61 10.81
C ALA A 113 -9.39 -34.11 10.99
N ALA A 114 -9.74 -34.94 10.01
CA ALA A 114 -9.49 -36.37 10.10
C ALA A 114 -7.99 -36.70 10.21
N CYS A 115 -7.12 -35.94 9.55
CA CYS A 115 -5.67 -36.10 9.64
C CYS A 115 -5.11 -35.70 11.01
N SER A 116 -5.73 -34.72 11.68
CA SER A 116 -5.33 -34.28 13.02
C SER A 116 -5.53 -35.34 14.10
N GLU A 117 -6.48 -36.27 13.91
CA GLU A 117 -6.74 -37.39 14.82
C GLU A 117 -5.80 -38.60 14.61
N ILE A 118 -4.93 -38.57 13.59
CA ILE A 118 -4.02 -39.66 13.30
C ILE A 118 -2.87 -39.63 14.30
N THR A 119 -2.93 -40.47 15.34
CA THR A 119 -1.87 -40.56 16.37
C THR A 119 -0.90 -41.72 16.16
N ASN A 120 -1.21 -42.69 15.29
CA ASN A 120 -0.42 -43.91 15.12
C ASN A 120 0.92 -43.64 14.39
N ARG A 121 2.04 -43.75 15.12
CA ARG A 121 3.41 -43.51 14.63
C ARG A 121 3.83 -44.43 13.47
N HIS A 122 3.43 -45.69 13.50
CA HIS A 122 3.74 -46.65 12.43
C HIS A 122 3.00 -46.31 11.14
N PHE A 123 1.74 -45.90 11.23
CA PHE A 123 0.97 -45.44 10.08
C PHE A 123 1.56 -44.17 9.47
N LYS A 124 1.97 -43.19 10.29
CA LYS A 124 2.66 -41.98 9.81
C LYS A 124 3.96 -42.32 9.08
N ARG A 125 4.78 -43.20 9.66
CA ARG A 125 6.02 -43.69 9.05
C ARG A 125 5.75 -44.41 7.72
N TRP A 126 4.69 -45.20 7.66
CA TRP A 126 4.27 -45.88 6.44
C TRP A 126 3.84 -44.90 5.34
N VAL A 127 3.03 -43.88 5.67
CA VAL A 127 2.62 -42.82 4.73
C VAL A 127 3.82 -41.98 4.26
N LYS A 128 4.77 -41.66 5.15
CA LYS A 128 5.89 -40.77 4.82
C LYS A 128 6.96 -41.44 3.96
N ASN A 129 7.29 -42.70 4.26
CA ASN A 129 8.46 -43.40 3.72
C ASN A 129 8.15 -44.79 3.13
N GLY A 130 6.88 -45.13 2.90
CA GLY A 130 6.48 -46.46 2.41
C GLY A 130 6.81 -47.61 3.39
N GLY A 131 7.06 -47.29 4.67
CA GLY A 131 7.46 -48.26 5.69
C GLY A 131 8.97 -48.50 5.82
N GLN A 132 9.81 -47.85 5.02
CA GLN A 132 11.28 -47.97 5.07
C GLN A 132 11.95 -46.81 5.83
N GLU A 133 13.16 -47.01 6.36
CA GLU A 133 13.95 -45.92 6.98
C GLU A 133 14.57 -45.03 5.91
N ASN A 134 14.43 -43.71 6.07
CA ASN A 134 15.09 -42.67 5.27
C ASN A 134 14.87 -42.72 3.73
N ALA A 135 13.84 -43.40 3.23
CA ALA A 135 13.47 -43.38 1.82
C ALA A 135 12.39 -42.33 1.51
N SER A 136 12.60 -41.50 0.49
CA SER A 136 11.57 -40.59 -0.04
C SER A 136 10.50 -41.39 -0.79
N SER A 137 9.23 -41.20 -0.42
CA SER A 137 8.08 -41.83 -1.08
C SER A 137 7.33 -40.79 -1.92
N GLN A 138 6.62 -41.23 -2.97
CA GLN A 138 5.63 -40.38 -3.66
C GLN A 138 4.55 -39.84 -2.68
N ASN A 139 4.34 -40.50 -1.54
CA ASN A 139 3.41 -40.10 -0.49
C ASN A 139 4.00 -39.10 0.54
N THR A 140 5.26 -38.69 0.39
CA THR A 140 5.90 -37.74 1.32
C THR A 140 5.11 -36.43 1.50
N PRO A 141 4.47 -35.82 0.47
CA PRO A 141 3.59 -34.66 0.66
C PRO A 141 2.42 -34.93 1.61
N LEU A 142 1.76 -36.09 1.48
CA LEU A 142 0.68 -36.50 2.39
C LEU A 142 1.19 -36.70 3.82
N GLY A 143 2.39 -37.29 3.98
CA GLY A 143 3.04 -37.41 5.29
C GLY A 143 3.33 -36.05 5.93
N ARG A 144 3.80 -35.07 5.15
CA ARG A 144 4.01 -33.68 5.61
C ARG A 144 2.70 -33.00 5.99
N PHE A 145 1.64 -33.22 5.21
CA PHE A 145 0.30 -32.69 5.52
C PHE A 145 -0.24 -33.27 6.84
N VAL A 146 -0.11 -34.58 7.06
CA VAL A 146 -0.49 -35.22 8.34
C VAL A 146 0.32 -34.65 9.51
N ASP A 147 1.64 -34.50 9.36
CA ASP A 147 2.49 -33.90 10.40
C ASP A 147 2.03 -32.46 10.72
N ALA A 148 1.73 -31.65 9.70
CA ALA A 148 1.23 -30.29 9.87
C ALA A 148 -0.15 -30.25 10.57
N ALA A 149 -1.10 -31.10 10.17
CA ALA A 149 -2.42 -31.21 10.77
C ALA A 149 -2.35 -31.61 12.26
N ASN A 150 -1.40 -32.48 12.62
CA ASN A 150 -1.19 -32.88 14.02
C ASN A 150 -0.65 -31.75 14.90
N ASN A 151 0.21 -30.87 14.35
CA ASN A 151 0.74 -29.73 15.10
C ASN A 151 -0.35 -28.73 15.53
N VAL A 152 -1.48 -28.72 14.82
CA VAL A 152 -2.63 -27.84 15.09
C VAL A 152 -3.86 -28.61 15.58
N ALA A 153 -3.69 -29.86 16.03
CA ALA A 153 -4.81 -30.74 16.36
C ALA A 153 -5.76 -30.15 17.42
N GLY A 154 -5.21 -29.49 18.45
CA GLY A 154 -6.00 -28.82 19.50
C GLY A 154 -6.84 -27.64 19.03
N VAL A 155 -6.57 -27.11 17.84
CA VAL A 155 -7.33 -26.02 17.20
C VAL A 155 -8.32 -26.59 16.18
N VAL A 156 -7.86 -27.58 15.41
CA VAL A 156 -8.59 -28.20 14.31
C VAL A 156 -9.75 -29.08 14.79
N CYS A 157 -9.60 -29.77 15.91
CA CYS A 157 -10.66 -30.62 16.48
C CYS A 157 -11.98 -29.85 16.67
N HIS A 158 -11.89 -28.54 16.97
CA HIS A 158 -13.04 -27.68 17.22
C HIS A 158 -13.52 -26.91 16.01
N ILE A 159 -12.97 -27.10 14.80
CA ILE A 159 -13.46 -26.40 13.58
C ILE A 159 -14.92 -26.77 13.29
N PHE A 160 -15.32 -28.00 13.63
CA PHE A 160 -16.65 -28.55 13.34
C PHE A 160 -17.65 -28.46 14.51
N ASP A 161 -17.20 -28.03 15.70
CA ASP A 161 -18.02 -27.95 16.92
C ASP A 161 -18.71 -26.59 17.10
N ARG A 162 -18.48 -25.67 16.17
CA ARG A 162 -18.88 -24.26 16.29
C ARG A 162 -20.29 -24.01 15.77
N THR A 163 -20.92 -22.96 16.29
CA THR A 163 -22.26 -22.53 15.86
C THR A 163 -22.34 -22.32 14.35
N THR A 164 -23.48 -22.73 13.78
CA THR A 164 -23.85 -22.49 12.37
C THR A 164 -24.82 -21.33 12.25
N ASP A 165 -24.99 -20.52 13.30
CA ASP A 165 -25.85 -19.34 13.25
C ASP A 165 -25.28 -18.29 12.30
N LYS A 166 -26.06 -17.96 11.27
CA LYS A 166 -25.71 -16.93 10.28
C LYS A 166 -25.67 -15.53 10.89
N ASN A 167 -26.30 -15.32 12.05
CA ASN A 167 -26.31 -14.04 12.78
C ASN A 167 -25.16 -13.89 13.80
N LEU A 168 -24.11 -14.71 13.71
CA LEU A 168 -22.94 -14.58 14.58
C LEU A 168 -22.41 -13.13 14.56
N LEU A 169 -22.21 -12.57 15.75
CA LEU A 169 -21.70 -11.21 15.92
C LEU A 169 -20.18 -11.19 15.73
N ILE A 170 -19.68 -10.13 15.10
CA ILE A 170 -18.26 -9.83 15.03
C ILE A 170 -17.87 -9.08 16.30
N ASP A 171 -17.57 -9.83 17.35
CA ASP A 171 -17.16 -9.32 18.66
C ASP A 171 -15.67 -9.60 18.96
N HIS A 172 -15.21 -9.26 20.17
CA HIS A 172 -13.84 -9.54 20.62
C HIS A 172 -13.52 -11.03 20.66
N PHE A 173 -14.48 -11.89 21.02
CA PHE A 173 -14.27 -13.33 21.10
C PHE A 173 -14.10 -13.92 19.70
N TYR A 174 -14.99 -13.57 18.77
CA TYR A 174 -14.90 -13.91 17.36
C TYR A 174 -13.58 -13.43 16.78
N THR A 175 -13.20 -12.17 17.00
CA THR A 175 -12.05 -11.56 16.34
C THR A 175 -10.72 -12.08 16.86
N TYR A 176 -10.52 -12.12 18.18
CA TYR A 176 -9.20 -12.37 18.78
C TYR A 176 -8.95 -13.83 19.18
N LEU A 177 -10.00 -14.56 19.58
CA LEU A 177 -9.84 -15.88 20.21
C LEU A 177 -10.25 -17.02 19.28
N GLN A 178 -11.27 -16.82 18.46
CA GLN A 178 -11.77 -17.87 17.60
C GLN A 178 -10.89 -18.08 16.35
N PRO A 179 -10.39 -19.32 16.12
CA PRO A 179 -9.63 -19.64 14.92
C PRO A 179 -10.49 -19.52 13.66
N LYS A 180 -9.89 -19.29 12.49
CA LYS A 180 -10.60 -19.20 11.21
C LYS A 180 -9.79 -19.90 10.13
N THR A 181 -10.46 -20.58 9.19
CA THR A 181 -9.80 -21.14 8.02
C THR A 181 -9.95 -20.17 6.85
N VAL A 182 -8.90 -20.06 6.05
CA VAL A 182 -8.83 -19.14 4.91
C VAL A 182 -8.51 -19.95 3.69
N PHE A 183 -9.22 -19.69 2.61
CA PHE A 183 -9.02 -20.30 1.31
C PHE A 183 -8.54 -19.26 0.31
N THR A 184 -7.53 -19.61 -0.49
CA THR A 184 -7.02 -18.76 -1.57
C THR A 184 -6.62 -19.60 -2.78
N MET A 185 -6.93 -19.12 -3.99
CA MET A 185 -6.27 -19.59 -5.22
C MET A 185 -5.17 -18.60 -5.64
N THR A 186 -3.94 -19.06 -5.75
CA THR A 186 -2.77 -18.23 -6.07
C THR A 186 -2.13 -18.62 -7.40
N PRO A 187 -1.73 -17.66 -8.26
CA PRO A 187 -0.97 -17.97 -9.47
C PRO A 187 0.39 -18.59 -9.16
N ILE A 188 0.75 -19.66 -9.87
CA ILE A 188 2.08 -20.27 -9.77
C ILE A 188 3.05 -19.51 -10.67
N ALA A 189 4.01 -18.80 -10.06
CA ALA A 189 4.95 -17.92 -10.78
C ALA A 189 6.04 -18.67 -11.59
N GLU A 190 6.41 -19.88 -11.19
CA GLU A 190 7.38 -20.72 -11.89
C GLU A 190 6.73 -22.04 -12.29
N LEU A 191 6.54 -22.23 -13.59
CA LEU A 191 6.08 -23.50 -14.15
C LEU A 191 7.28 -24.33 -14.58
N ASN A 192 7.36 -25.57 -14.09
CA ASN A 192 8.39 -26.53 -14.50
C ASN A 192 8.29 -26.92 -15.99
N TYR A 193 7.21 -26.53 -16.68
CA TYR A 193 6.98 -26.80 -18.09
C TYR A 193 6.12 -25.69 -18.71
N VAL A 194 6.60 -25.05 -19.78
CA VAL A 194 5.84 -24.06 -20.57
C VAL A 194 5.46 -24.72 -21.88
N ASN A 195 4.16 -24.91 -22.12
CA ASN A 195 3.66 -25.57 -23.32
C ASN A 195 3.39 -24.54 -24.43
N SER A 196 3.86 -24.81 -25.65
CA SER A 196 3.55 -24.01 -26.85
C SER A 196 2.10 -24.27 -27.27
N GLY A 197 1.18 -23.47 -26.73
CA GLY A 197 -0.28 -23.60 -26.84
C GLY A 197 -1.04 -23.05 -25.63
N ALA A 198 -0.34 -22.79 -24.52
CA ALA A 198 -0.89 -22.30 -23.25
C ALA A 198 -0.84 -20.77 -23.09
N GLU A 199 -0.78 -19.98 -24.17
CA GLU A 199 -0.67 -18.51 -24.08
C GLU A 199 -1.85 -17.85 -23.35
N ARG A 200 -2.98 -18.57 -23.18
CA ARG A 200 -4.18 -18.09 -22.49
C ARG A 200 -4.57 -18.92 -21.25
N THR A 201 -3.72 -19.80 -20.74
CA THR A 201 -4.05 -20.61 -19.55
C THR A 201 -3.19 -20.19 -18.37
N ILE A 202 -3.81 -19.84 -17.25
CA ILE A 202 -3.16 -19.49 -15.99
C ILE A 202 -3.29 -20.68 -15.04
N ILE A 203 -2.17 -21.05 -14.42
CA ILE A 203 -2.12 -22.16 -13.47
C ILE A 203 -2.23 -21.60 -12.05
N LEU A 204 -3.18 -22.14 -11.28
CA LEU A 204 -3.47 -21.76 -9.91
C LEU A 204 -3.14 -22.89 -8.92
N ALA A 205 -2.66 -22.53 -7.75
CA ALA A 205 -2.49 -23.38 -6.59
C ALA A 205 -3.59 -23.11 -5.55
N PHE A 206 -4.00 -24.18 -4.86
CA PHE A 206 -4.89 -24.11 -3.70
C PHE A 206 -4.05 -23.85 -2.44
N GLU A 207 -4.41 -22.82 -1.69
CA GLU A 207 -3.84 -22.49 -0.39
C GLU A 207 -4.95 -22.47 0.68
N MET A 208 -4.68 -23.12 1.81
CA MET A 208 -5.54 -23.08 2.99
C MET A 208 -4.73 -22.69 4.22
N ASP A 209 -5.02 -21.52 4.78
CA ASP A 209 -4.41 -21.04 6.02
C ASP A 209 -5.33 -21.23 7.21
N LEU A 210 -4.75 -21.57 8.37
CA LEU A 210 -5.45 -21.57 9.64
C LEU A 210 -4.99 -20.37 10.46
N VAL A 211 -5.86 -19.37 10.56
CA VAL A 211 -5.69 -18.23 11.45
C VAL A 211 -6.00 -18.69 12.87
N GLN A 212 -4.98 -18.77 13.71
CA GLN A 212 -5.14 -19.09 15.13
C GLN A 212 -5.61 -17.85 15.91
N GLU A 213 -5.60 -17.95 17.24
CA GLU A 213 -5.81 -16.78 18.09
C GLU A 213 -4.79 -15.68 17.77
N LEU A 214 -5.23 -14.43 17.87
CA LEU A 214 -4.40 -13.27 17.55
C LEU A 214 -3.37 -13.03 18.68
N PRO A 215 -2.24 -12.36 18.39
CA PRO A 215 -1.17 -12.12 19.37
C PRO A 215 -1.63 -11.47 20.68
N GLU A 216 -2.67 -10.63 20.65
CA GLU A 216 -3.27 -10.04 21.85
C GLU A 216 -3.82 -11.11 22.81
N ALA A 217 -4.44 -12.19 22.32
CA ALA A 217 -4.94 -13.28 23.17
C ALA A 217 -3.78 -14.03 23.84
N MET A 218 -2.66 -14.21 23.14
CA MET A 218 -1.46 -14.79 23.73
C MET A 218 -0.88 -13.89 24.84
N LEU A 219 -0.91 -12.56 24.67
CA LEU A 219 -0.52 -11.62 25.72
C LEU A 219 -1.40 -11.74 26.96
N LEU A 220 -2.73 -11.87 26.79
CA LEU A 220 -3.64 -12.10 27.91
C LEU A 220 -3.23 -13.34 28.71
N ARG A 221 -2.95 -14.46 28.03
CA ARG A 221 -2.51 -15.71 28.66
C ARG A 221 -1.17 -15.57 29.39
N LEU A 222 -0.23 -14.79 28.84
CA LEU A 222 1.06 -14.54 29.46
C LEU A 222 0.95 -13.69 30.73
N LEU A 223 -0.03 -12.79 30.81
CA LEU A 223 -0.25 -11.87 31.93
C LEU A 223 -1.17 -12.43 33.02
N THR A 224 -2.17 -13.23 32.64
CA THR A 224 -3.20 -13.75 33.56
C THR A 224 -2.59 -14.66 34.61
N GLY A 225 -2.77 -14.34 35.89
CA GLY A 225 -2.29 -15.17 37.00
C GLY A 225 -0.76 -15.30 37.09
N THR A 226 0.00 -14.42 36.42
CA THR A 226 1.46 -14.39 36.48
C THR A 226 1.99 -13.07 37.01
N HIS A 227 3.30 -13.00 37.28
CA HIS A 227 4.01 -11.75 37.62
C HIS A 227 4.80 -11.17 36.43
N ASN A 228 4.47 -11.59 35.21
CA ASN A 228 5.13 -11.12 34.01
C ASN A 228 4.82 -9.64 33.77
N LYS A 229 5.80 -8.92 33.20
CA LYS A 229 5.63 -7.53 32.76
C LYS A 229 5.97 -7.45 31.28
N VAL A 230 5.07 -6.87 30.50
CA VAL A 230 5.28 -6.65 29.07
C VAL A 230 5.38 -5.14 28.84
N ILE A 231 6.44 -4.72 28.16
CA ILE A 231 6.67 -3.32 27.78
C ILE A 231 6.58 -3.23 26.27
N GLY A 232 5.57 -2.50 25.76
CA GLY A 232 5.46 -2.21 24.34
C GLY A 232 6.50 -1.18 23.91
N LEU A 233 7.51 -1.59 23.15
CA LEU A 233 8.57 -0.71 22.62
C LEU A 233 8.28 -0.36 21.16
N SER A 234 7.51 0.70 20.93
CA SER A 234 7.31 1.24 19.57
C SER A 234 7.01 2.72 19.61
N ALA A 235 7.72 3.46 18.74
CA ALA A 235 7.56 4.91 18.59
C ALA A 235 6.20 5.31 17.98
N THR A 236 5.46 4.36 17.42
CA THR A 236 4.20 4.60 16.70
C THR A 236 3.04 3.75 17.22
N CYS A 237 3.23 3.04 18.33
CA CYS A 237 2.15 2.35 19.01
C CYS A 237 1.42 3.35 19.92
N GLY A 238 0.11 3.47 19.70
CA GLY A 238 -0.79 4.13 20.65
C GLY A 238 -1.74 5.14 20.09
N PHE A 239 -1.51 5.65 18.88
CA PHE A 239 -2.48 6.53 18.22
C PHE A 239 -3.86 5.86 18.22
N SER A 240 -4.86 6.59 18.69
CA SER A 240 -6.25 6.15 18.67
C SER A 240 -6.69 5.87 17.24
N HIS A 241 -7.68 4.97 17.08
CA HIS A 241 -8.27 4.61 15.77
C HIS A 241 -7.34 3.91 14.77
N THR A 242 -6.15 3.44 15.18
CA THR A 242 -5.25 2.64 14.33
C THR A 242 -5.14 1.21 14.85
N LYS A 243 -5.42 0.22 14.00
CA LYS A 243 -5.37 -1.21 14.33
C LYS A 243 -4.24 -1.94 13.60
N ASN A 244 -3.73 -1.41 12.48
CA ASN A 244 -2.61 -2.03 11.80
C ASN A 244 -1.28 -1.77 12.55
N GLY A 245 -0.45 -2.83 12.66
CA GLY A 245 0.90 -2.78 13.23
C GLY A 245 0.95 -2.57 14.75
N ASN A 246 -0.20 -2.60 15.44
CA ASN A 246 -0.34 -2.29 16.85
C ASN A 246 -1.14 -3.38 17.57
N PHE A 247 -0.79 -3.67 18.83
CA PHE A 247 -1.69 -4.40 19.73
C PHE A 247 -2.90 -3.52 20.06
N ASN A 248 -4.10 -4.11 20.05
CA ASN A 248 -5.30 -3.38 20.44
C ASN A 248 -5.33 -3.12 21.96
N ARG A 249 -5.07 -1.88 22.34
CA ARG A 249 -5.06 -1.43 23.75
C ARG A 249 -6.44 -1.50 24.39
N HIS A 250 -7.49 -1.16 23.65
CA HIS A 250 -8.85 -1.20 24.18
C HIS A 250 -9.25 -2.63 24.57
N PHE A 251 -8.94 -3.61 23.71
CA PHE A 251 -9.10 -5.02 24.02
C PHE A 251 -8.28 -5.43 25.27
N LEU A 252 -7.01 -5.05 25.36
CA LEU A 252 -6.16 -5.37 26.53
C LEU A 252 -6.62 -4.65 27.81
N GLU A 253 -7.17 -3.44 27.74
CA GLU A 253 -7.66 -2.73 28.92
C GLU A 253 -8.97 -3.35 29.41
N ARG A 254 -9.89 -3.66 28.49
CA ARG A 254 -11.22 -4.23 28.78
C ARG A 254 -11.15 -5.51 29.61
N TYR A 255 -10.21 -6.40 29.30
CA TYR A 255 -10.06 -7.68 30.00
C TYR A 255 -9.09 -7.63 31.19
N SER A 256 -8.50 -6.47 31.50
CA SER A 256 -7.49 -6.36 32.56
C SER A 256 -8.04 -6.64 33.95
N SER A 257 -9.25 -6.14 34.27
CA SER A 257 -9.93 -6.37 35.54
C SER A 257 -10.24 -7.85 35.76
N ASP A 258 -10.78 -8.49 34.74
CA ASP A 258 -11.32 -9.85 34.82
C ASP A 258 -10.20 -10.89 34.91
N LEU A 259 -9.04 -10.58 34.31
CA LEU A 259 -7.88 -11.45 34.25
C LEU A 259 -6.76 -11.09 35.24
N GLY A 260 -6.97 -10.04 36.05
CA GLY A 260 -6.09 -9.69 37.17
C GLY A 260 -4.72 -9.11 36.80
N TYR A 261 -4.60 -8.46 35.64
CA TYR A 261 -3.41 -7.66 35.29
C TYR A 261 -3.75 -6.17 35.19
N ARG A 262 -2.73 -5.32 35.04
CA ARG A 262 -2.92 -3.86 34.95
C ARG A 262 -2.27 -3.33 33.68
N VAL A 263 -3.02 -2.53 32.93
CA VAL A 263 -2.47 -1.73 31.84
C VAL A 263 -2.01 -0.38 32.41
N ILE A 264 -0.79 0.02 32.08
CA ILE A 264 -0.21 1.30 32.53
C ILE A 264 0.16 2.11 31.29
N GLU A 265 -0.40 3.31 31.20
CA GLU A 265 -0.14 4.26 30.13
C GLU A 265 0.36 5.60 30.68
N ARG A 266 0.98 6.40 29.80
CA ARG A 266 1.35 7.79 30.13
C ARG A 266 0.08 8.62 30.36
N LYS A 267 0.16 9.59 31.26
CA LYS A 267 -0.96 10.45 31.65
C LYS A 267 -0.67 11.91 31.31
N LYS A 268 -1.70 12.76 31.34
CA LYS A 268 -1.55 14.22 31.14
C LYS A 268 -0.57 14.86 32.12
N THR A 269 -0.45 14.31 33.34
CA THR A 269 0.53 14.76 34.35
C THR A 269 1.99 14.57 33.92
N ASP A 270 2.26 13.71 32.93
CA ASP A 270 3.62 13.45 32.45
C ASP A 270 4.08 14.49 31.40
N ILE A 271 3.15 15.28 30.85
CA ILE A 271 3.39 16.20 29.73
C ILE A 271 4.49 17.22 30.05
N ASP A 272 4.45 17.85 31.22
CA ASP A 272 5.43 18.88 31.58
C ASP A 272 6.85 18.32 31.68
N THR A 273 6.99 17.08 32.17
CA THR A 273 8.28 16.38 32.22
C THR A 273 8.80 16.10 30.82
N LEU A 274 7.93 15.63 29.92
CA LEU A 274 8.30 15.36 28.52
C LEU A 274 8.69 16.63 27.77
N ARG A 275 7.97 17.73 28.01
CA ARG A 275 8.28 19.05 27.44
C ARG A 275 9.62 19.58 27.95
N ALA A 276 9.89 19.46 29.25
CA ALA A 276 11.19 19.84 29.83
C ALA A 276 12.35 19.03 29.22
N LEU A 277 12.17 17.71 29.04
CA LEU A 277 13.15 16.87 28.37
C LEU A 277 13.42 17.32 26.92
N ARG A 278 12.36 17.64 26.16
CA ARG A 278 12.51 18.18 24.79
C ARG A 278 13.24 19.52 24.79
N ALA A 279 12.95 20.40 25.73
CA ALA A 279 13.63 21.70 25.85
C ALA A 279 15.14 21.53 26.12
N LEU A 280 15.51 20.57 26.98
CA LEU A 280 16.92 20.22 27.22
C LEU A 280 17.58 19.70 25.93
N ARG A 281 16.93 18.79 25.20
CA ARG A 281 17.45 18.28 23.92
C ARG A 281 17.59 19.38 22.87
N ALA A 282 16.68 20.35 22.84
CA ALA A 282 16.72 21.48 21.92
C ALA A 282 17.95 22.38 22.11
N SER A 283 18.59 22.36 23.28
CA SER A 283 19.82 23.12 23.55
C SER A 283 21.06 22.57 22.83
N ILE A 284 21.06 21.27 22.51
CA ILE A 284 22.17 20.58 21.84
C ILE A 284 21.81 20.10 20.43
N ARG A 285 20.55 20.17 20.02
CA ARG A 285 20.13 19.69 18.70
C ARG A 285 19.14 20.63 18.02
N ASN A 286 19.38 20.86 16.74
CA ASN A 286 18.49 21.58 15.85
C ASN A 286 18.19 20.75 14.60
N VAL A 287 17.10 21.06 13.90
CA VAL A 287 16.70 20.38 12.67
C VAL A 287 16.24 21.36 11.60
N ASP A 288 16.66 21.08 10.37
CA ASP A 288 16.20 21.74 9.17
C ASP A 288 15.42 20.75 8.29
N PHE A 289 14.11 20.99 8.14
CA PHE A 289 13.26 20.23 7.21
C PHE A 289 13.27 20.88 5.84
N ARG A 290 13.86 20.20 4.86
CA ARG A 290 13.99 20.59 3.46
C ARG A 290 12.95 19.86 2.62
N VAL A 291 11.79 20.49 2.43
CA VAL A 291 10.70 19.94 1.61
C VAL A 291 10.95 20.27 0.14
N PHE A 292 11.07 19.25 -0.71
CA PHE A 292 11.32 19.41 -2.15
C PHE A 292 10.10 19.00 -3.00
N ASP A 293 10.05 19.46 -4.25
CA ASP A 293 8.93 19.18 -5.15
C ASP A 293 8.98 17.74 -5.68
N ASP A 294 7.82 17.07 -5.71
CA ASP A 294 7.69 15.66 -6.08
C ASP A 294 8.14 15.37 -7.52
N LYS A 295 8.14 16.38 -8.39
CA LYS A 295 8.60 16.28 -9.79
C LYS A 295 10.06 16.67 -9.99
N GLN A 296 10.71 17.30 -9.00
CA GLN A 296 12.10 17.75 -9.10
C GLN A 296 13.06 16.57 -9.30
N LEU A 297 13.91 16.61 -10.33
CA LEU A 297 14.86 15.50 -10.59
C LEU A 297 16.02 15.43 -9.61
N LYS A 298 16.32 16.56 -8.96
CA LYS A 298 17.44 16.77 -8.05
C LYS A 298 16.94 17.21 -6.68
N LEU A 299 17.71 17.00 -5.63
CA LEU A 299 17.41 17.40 -4.25
C LEU A 299 17.86 18.84 -3.98
N THR A 300 18.93 19.27 -4.64
CA THR A 300 19.56 20.59 -4.45
C THR A 300 19.89 21.23 -5.80
N ASP A 301 20.32 22.49 -5.77
CA ASP A 301 20.80 23.26 -6.92
C ASP A 301 22.29 23.04 -7.23
N ILE A 302 22.99 22.22 -6.43
CA ILE A 302 24.43 21.98 -6.56
C ILE A 302 24.83 21.41 -7.91
N TYR A 303 23.96 20.56 -8.49
CA TYR A 303 24.19 19.95 -9.79
C TYR A 303 24.21 21.00 -10.90
N GLN A 304 23.40 22.04 -10.82
CA GLN A 304 23.41 23.15 -11.77
C GLN A 304 24.60 24.10 -11.51
N ASN A 305 24.92 24.37 -10.25
CA ASN A 305 25.80 25.45 -9.87
C ASN A 305 27.29 25.05 -9.75
N CYS A 306 27.62 23.76 -9.66
CA CYS A 306 28.99 23.29 -9.47
C CYS A 306 29.42 22.30 -10.55
N GLU A 307 30.34 22.74 -11.41
CA GLU A 307 30.82 21.94 -12.54
C GLU A 307 31.53 20.64 -12.11
N SER A 308 32.37 20.69 -11.07
CA SER A 308 33.05 19.50 -10.56
C SER A 308 32.05 18.49 -10.00
N TYR A 309 31.00 18.97 -9.33
CA TYR A 309 29.94 18.10 -8.83
C TYR A 309 29.20 17.43 -9.99
N ARG A 310 28.77 18.23 -10.97
CA ARG A 310 28.05 17.80 -12.16
C ARG A 310 28.83 16.73 -12.92
N ARG A 311 30.13 16.94 -13.16
CA ARG A 311 30.99 15.99 -13.89
C ARG A 311 31.10 14.64 -13.20
N THR A 312 31.33 14.61 -11.88
CA THR A 312 31.36 13.35 -11.13
C THR A 312 30.00 12.68 -11.12
N TYR A 313 28.93 13.45 -10.89
CA TYR A 313 27.56 12.93 -10.94
C TYR A 313 27.27 12.25 -12.29
N ASP A 314 27.55 12.93 -13.39
CA ASP A 314 27.28 12.42 -14.74
C ASP A 314 28.08 11.15 -15.02
N ASN A 315 29.35 11.09 -14.57
CA ASN A 315 30.18 9.88 -14.69
C ASN A 315 29.57 8.66 -13.98
N PHE A 316 29.11 8.83 -12.72
CA PHE A 316 28.42 7.75 -12.01
C PHE A 316 27.08 7.40 -12.67
N PHE A 317 26.29 8.40 -13.07
CA PHE A 317 24.97 8.17 -13.64
C PHE A 317 25.05 7.48 -15.00
N ASP A 318 26.04 7.81 -15.83
CA ASP A 318 26.28 7.16 -17.12
C ASP A 318 26.58 5.66 -16.96
N ALA A 319 27.40 5.29 -15.96
CA ALA A 319 27.66 3.90 -15.63
C ALA A 319 26.39 3.15 -15.13
N LEU A 320 25.45 3.86 -14.51
CA LEU A 320 24.18 3.31 -14.04
C LEU A 320 23.12 3.17 -15.15
N LYS A 321 23.26 3.84 -16.30
CA LYS A 321 22.25 3.81 -17.38
C LYS A 321 21.98 2.39 -17.89
N LYS A 322 23.03 1.61 -18.15
CA LYS A 322 22.92 0.23 -18.64
C LYS A 322 22.19 -0.70 -17.67
N PRO A 323 22.59 -0.82 -16.38
CA PRO A 323 21.86 -1.69 -15.45
C PRO A 323 20.46 -1.18 -15.08
N LEU A 324 20.12 0.08 -15.36
CA LEU A 324 18.81 0.67 -15.09
C LEU A 324 17.96 0.89 -16.34
N GLU A 325 18.37 0.43 -17.51
CA GLU A 325 17.76 0.79 -18.81
C GLU A 325 16.23 0.71 -18.81
N TYR A 326 15.67 -0.44 -18.40
CA TYR A 326 14.22 -0.65 -18.31
C TYR A 326 13.55 0.26 -17.29
N ASN A 327 14.19 0.46 -16.13
CA ASN A 327 13.60 1.26 -15.05
C ASN A 327 13.65 2.76 -15.36
N LEU A 328 14.63 3.23 -16.14
CA LEU A 328 14.76 4.64 -16.53
C LEU A 328 13.68 5.10 -17.50
N LYS A 329 12.98 4.17 -18.18
CA LYS A 329 11.77 4.47 -18.97
C LYS A 329 10.63 4.99 -18.08
N ASN A 330 10.59 4.54 -16.82
CA ASN A 330 9.62 5.02 -15.85
C ASN A 330 10.09 6.33 -15.21
N THR A 331 9.36 7.42 -15.43
CA THR A 331 9.68 8.77 -14.93
C THR A 331 9.83 8.81 -13.41
N TYR A 332 8.97 8.09 -12.69
CA TYR A 332 9.01 8.02 -11.23
C TYR A 332 10.29 7.31 -10.74
N LYS A 333 10.67 6.20 -11.38
CA LYS A 333 11.93 5.48 -11.08
C LYS A 333 13.16 6.28 -11.49
N ARG A 334 13.12 6.99 -12.61
CA ARG A 334 14.18 7.92 -13.02
C ARG A 334 14.43 8.99 -11.96
N ARG A 335 13.39 9.64 -11.45
CA ARG A 335 13.50 10.61 -10.34
C ARG A 335 14.12 9.95 -9.10
N GLN A 336 13.65 8.76 -8.73
CA GLN A 336 14.18 8.00 -7.58
C GLN A 336 15.71 7.82 -7.69
N TYR A 337 16.21 7.25 -8.79
CA TYR A 337 17.63 6.94 -8.94
C TYR A 337 18.52 8.18 -9.06
N GLN A 338 18.00 9.25 -9.68
CA GLN A 338 18.75 10.50 -9.76
C GLN A 338 18.93 11.15 -8.38
N ARG A 339 17.88 11.14 -7.57
CA ARG A 339 17.92 11.62 -6.18
C ARG A 339 18.78 10.71 -5.29
N GLU A 340 18.72 9.39 -5.46
CA GLU A 340 19.56 8.44 -4.70
C GLU A 340 21.05 8.69 -4.94
N LEU A 341 21.45 8.89 -6.20
CA LEU A 341 22.84 9.21 -6.52
C LEU A 341 23.25 10.60 -5.99
N GLU A 342 22.39 11.60 -6.10
CA GLU A 342 22.69 12.92 -5.57
C GLU A 342 22.84 12.91 -4.05
N ALA A 343 21.93 12.23 -3.33
CA ALA A 343 22.00 12.10 -1.88
C ALA A 343 23.31 11.45 -1.43
N LEU A 344 23.76 10.39 -2.13
CA LEU A 344 25.03 9.73 -1.89
C LEU A 344 26.21 10.69 -2.07
N LEU A 345 26.28 11.39 -3.20
CA LEU A 345 27.37 12.31 -3.50
C LEU A 345 27.35 13.58 -2.63
N LEU A 346 26.17 14.03 -2.20
CA LEU A 346 26.01 15.16 -1.30
C LEU A 346 26.57 14.87 0.10
N ALA A 347 26.64 13.61 0.52
CA ALA A 347 27.29 13.21 1.76
C ALA A 347 28.79 13.53 1.73
N ALA A 348 29.50 13.16 0.65
CA ALA A 348 30.92 13.51 0.45
C ALA A 348 31.15 15.01 0.31
N TRP A 349 30.24 15.69 -0.41
CA TRP A 349 30.42 17.09 -0.75
C TRP A 349 30.33 17.99 0.49
N GLU A 350 29.32 17.75 1.33
CA GLU A 350 29.05 18.54 2.55
C GLU A 350 29.66 17.95 3.82
N GLY A 351 30.21 16.73 3.76
CA GLY A 351 30.85 16.10 4.92
C GLY A 351 29.89 15.64 6.00
N LYS A 352 28.72 15.10 5.61
CA LYS A 352 27.66 14.70 6.56
C LYS A 352 27.35 13.22 6.52
N ASN A 353 27.31 12.59 7.70
CA ASN A 353 26.83 11.22 7.84
C ASN A 353 25.35 11.14 7.44
N SER A 354 25.02 10.28 6.48
CA SER A 354 23.73 10.30 5.80
C SER A 354 23.00 8.95 5.86
N LEU A 355 21.73 8.99 6.26
CA LEU A 355 20.78 7.90 6.14
C LEU A 355 19.83 8.19 4.96
N ILE A 356 19.85 7.33 3.94
CA ILE A 356 19.06 7.49 2.71
C ILE A 356 18.08 6.33 2.62
N LEU A 357 16.80 6.66 2.54
CA LEU A 357 15.71 5.69 2.44
C LEU A 357 14.98 5.83 1.10
N SER A 358 14.79 4.71 0.43
CA SER A 358 14.06 4.64 -0.85
C SER A 358 13.08 3.48 -0.89
N LEU A 359 12.32 3.34 -1.98
CA LEU A 359 11.33 2.27 -2.10
C LEU A 359 11.92 0.89 -2.37
N SER A 360 13.05 0.79 -3.05
CA SER A 360 13.52 -0.53 -3.48
C SER A 360 15.03 -0.61 -3.54
N GLY A 361 15.57 -1.80 -3.27
CA GLY A 361 16.99 -2.11 -3.43
C GLY A 361 17.46 -2.20 -4.88
N THR A 362 16.74 -1.61 -5.84
CA THR A 362 17.10 -1.65 -7.26
C THR A 362 18.33 -0.80 -7.55
N PHE A 363 18.43 0.39 -6.93
CA PHE A 363 19.61 1.24 -7.05
C PHE A 363 20.86 0.53 -6.55
N LYS A 364 20.79 -0.13 -5.38
CA LYS A 364 21.85 -0.99 -4.85
C LYS A 364 22.36 -1.99 -5.89
N ARG A 365 21.46 -2.79 -6.48
CA ARG A 365 21.84 -3.80 -7.49
C ARG A 365 22.51 -3.16 -8.71
N ALA A 366 21.97 -2.05 -9.18
CA ALA A 366 22.54 -1.33 -10.32
C ALA A 366 23.92 -0.72 -10.01
N PHE A 367 24.10 -0.14 -8.82
CA PHE A 367 25.37 0.43 -8.39
C PHE A 367 26.45 -0.64 -8.25
N ILE A 368 26.14 -1.79 -7.64
CA ILE A 368 27.06 -2.92 -7.54
C ILE A 368 27.43 -3.46 -8.94
N SER A 369 26.44 -3.58 -9.84
CA SER A 369 26.70 -3.99 -11.23
C SER A 369 27.59 -3.00 -11.97
N ALA A 370 27.36 -1.70 -11.80
CA ALA A 370 28.17 -0.64 -12.39
C ALA A 370 29.60 -0.64 -11.84
N TRP A 371 29.77 -0.79 -10.52
CA TRP A 371 31.06 -0.93 -9.85
C TRP A 371 31.86 -2.10 -10.40
N ARG A 372 31.26 -3.31 -10.47
CA ARG A 372 31.91 -4.49 -11.02
C ARG A 372 32.36 -4.31 -12.47
N THR A 373 31.59 -3.57 -13.26
CA THR A 373 31.91 -3.30 -14.67
C THR A 373 33.04 -2.27 -14.82
N HIS A 374 33.10 -1.25 -13.96
CA HIS A 374 34.03 -0.12 -14.06
C HIS A 374 35.13 -0.16 -13.00
N GLN A 375 35.41 -1.33 -12.42
CA GLN A 375 36.22 -1.48 -11.21
C GLN A 375 37.59 -0.80 -11.33
N SER A 376 38.34 -1.08 -12.41
CA SER A 376 39.67 -0.50 -12.63
C SER A 376 39.63 1.03 -12.76
N ALA A 377 38.64 1.57 -13.49
CA ALA A 377 38.50 3.00 -13.70
C ALA A 377 38.11 3.73 -12.41
N TRP A 378 37.17 3.18 -11.63
CA TRP A 378 36.71 3.79 -10.38
C TRP A 378 37.74 3.65 -9.25
N ARG A 379 38.59 2.61 -9.26
CA ARG A 379 39.78 2.54 -8.42
C ARG A 379 40.75 3.68 -8.72
N GLN A 380 41.06 3.92 -10.00
CA GLN A 380 42.00 4.97 -10.39
C GLN A 380 41.45 6.38 -10.13
N LEU A 381 40.17 6.62 -10.44
CA LEU A 381 39.57 7.95 -10.37
C LEU A 381 39.14 8.35 -8.95
N TYR A 382 38.58 7.41 -8.20
CA TYR A 382 37.93 7.68 -6.92
C TYR A 382 38.53 6.89 -5.75
N GLY A 383 39.53 6.05 -5.99
CA GLY A 383 40.06 5.15 -4.97
C GLY A 383 39.02 4.15 -4.45
N MET A 384 38.03 3.79 -5.27
CA MET A 384 36.93 2.94 -4.80
C MET A 384 37.41 1.52 -4.49
N HIS A 385 37.05 0.98 -3.33
CA HIS A 385 37.32 -0.40 -2.95
C HIS A 385 36.10 -1.04 -2.26
N SER A 386 35.94 -2.35 -2.45
CA SER A 386 34.94 -3.18 -1.77
C SER A 386 35.54 -3.83 -0.54
N ARG A 387 34.75 -3.99 0.53
CA ARG A 387 35.19 -4.81 1.68
C ARG A 387 35.54 -6.24 1.27
N CYS A 388 34.89 -6.76 0.22
CA CYS A 388 35.15 -8.11 -0.26
C CYS A 388 36.39 -8.20 -1.16
N ASP A 389 37.07 -7.10 -1.49
CA ASP A 389 38.29 -7.14 -2.29
C ASP A 389 39.42 -7.92 -1.58
N GLU A 390 39.37 -8.00 -0.24
CA GLU A 390 40.34 -8.69 0.60
C GLU A 390 39.94 -10.15 0.92
N LYS A 391 38.70 -10.56 0.62
CA LYS A 391 38.19 -11.90 0.96
C LYS A 391 38.37 -12.85 -0.22
N THR A 392 39.03 -13.98 0.02
CA THR A 392 39.21 -15.07 -0.97
C THR A 392 38.02 -16.02 -1.06
N ASP A 393 37.10 -15.96 -0.10
CA ASP A 393 35.89 -16.78 -0.04
C ASP A 393 34.77 -16.18 -0.91
N ASN A 394 34.47 -16.85 -2.03
CA ASN A 394 33.42 -16.43 -2.96
C ASN A 394 32.03 -16.45 -2.34
N ASP A 395 31.77 -17.30 -1.33
CA ASP A 395 30.45 -17.44 -0.71
C ASP A 395 30.09 -16.26 0.20
N LYS A 396 31.07 -15.43 0.57
CA LYS A 396 30.90 -14.21 1.38
C LYS A 396 31.02 -12.92 0.58
N LYS A 397 31.07 -13.00 -0.75
CA LYS A 397 31.22 -11.81 -1.61
C LYS A 397 29.88 -11.11 -1.84
N HIS A 398 29.61 -10.04 -1.10
CA HIS A 398 28.37 -9.27 -1.20
C HIS A 398 28.53 -7.93 -1.96
N ASP A 399 29.73 -7.32 -2.00
CA ASP A 399 30.01 -6.00 -2.62
C ASP A 399 29.06 -4.85 -2.20
N GLN A 400 28.32 -5.03 -1.10
CA GLN A 400 27.38 -4.06 -0.54
C GLN A 400 28.04 -2.98 0.33
N ILE A 401 29.33 -3.13 0.65
CA ILE A 401 30.10 -2.21 1.47
C ILE A 401 31.27 -1.69 0.63
N LEU A 402 31.26 -0.40 0.34
CA LEU A 402 32.21 0.26 -0.57
C LEU A 402 32.79 1.51 0.10
N THR A 403 34.07 1.80 -0.13
CA THR A 403 34.71 3.04 0.34
C THR A 403 35.39 3.77 -0.81
N PHE A 404 35.17 5.08 -0.95
CA PHE A 404 35.69 5.87 -2.08
C PHE A 404 35.63 7.38 -1.84
N THR A 405 36.45 8.14 -2.57
CA THR A 405 36.50 9.61 -2.51
C THR A 405 36.04 10.21 -3.85
N PRO A 406 34.78 10.64 -3.99
CA PRO A 406 34.24 11.09 -5.28
C PRO A 406 34.83 12.42 -5.79
N PHE A 407 35.29 13.27 -4.87
CA PHE A 407 35.77 14.61 -5.17
C PHE A 407 37.13 14.86 -4.55
N LYS A 408 38.07 15.39 -5.34
CA LYS A 408 39.42 15.72 -4.86
C LYS A 408 39.35 16.78 -3.75
N GLY A 409 39.99 16.52 -2.62
CA GLY A 409 40.03 17.44 -1.47
C GLY A 409 38.74 17.51 -0.65
N ARG A 410 37.84 16.51 -0.79
CA ARG A 410 36.61 16.38 -0.01
C ARG A 410 36.60 15.05 0.77
N HIS A 411 35.46 14.74 1.36
CA HIS A 411 35.30 13.63 2.28
C HIS A 411 35.22 12.29 1.54
N THR A 412 35.75 11.25 2.19
CA THR A 412 35.64 9.86 1.76
C THR A 412 34.28 9.32 2.19
N ILE A 413 33.58 8.61 1.30
CA ILE A 413 32.35 7.89 1.63
C ILE A 413 32.71 6.49 2.09
N HIS A 414 32.18 6.07 3.25
CA HIS A 414 31.99 4.67 3.61
C HIS A 414 30.51 4.31 3.42
N LEU A 415 30.22 3.62 2.32
CA LEU A 415 28.86 3.30 1.87
C LEU A 415 28.46 1.90 2.29
N VAL A 416 27.34 1.78 2.99
CA VAL A 416 26.71 0.51 3.35
C VAL A 416 25.32 0.44 2.73
N PHE A 417 25.16 -0.45 1.74
CA PHE A 417 23.85 -0.80 1.19
C PHE A 417 23.14 -1.82 2.09
N PHE A 418 22.49 -1.33 3.14
CA PHE A 418 21.87 -2.16 4.17
C PHE A 418 20.60 -2.86 3.69
N ASP A 419 20.55 -4.17 3.92
CA ASP A 419 19.33 -4.96 3.97
C ASP A 419 19.47 -6.13 4.95
N SER A 420 18.34 -6.75 5.33
CA SER A 420 18.31 -7.84 6.32
C SER A 420 19.22 -9.02 5.94
N PRO A 421 19.33 -9.43 4.65
CA PRO A 421 20.30 -10.45 4.25
C PRO A 421 21.76 -10.09 4.55
N LEU A 422 22.18 -8.84 4.34
CA LEU A 422 23.56 -8.41 4.64
C LEU A 422 23.88 -8.56 6.14
N ALA A 423 22.93 -8.23 7.02
CA ALA A 423 23.12 -8.36 8.47
C ALA A 423 23.28 -9.81 8.95
N ASN A 424 22.90 -10.80 8.13
CA ASN A 424 23.10 -12.22 8.44
C ASN A 424 24.50 -12.73 8.06
N VAL A 425 25.23 -11.99 7.22
CA VAL A 425 26.55 -12.42 6.69
C VAL A 425 27.70 -11.51 7.12
N GLU A 426 27.42 -10.26 7.50
CA GLU A 426 28.41 -9.29 7.99
C GLU A 426 28.00 -8.70 9.35
N ASP A 427 28.98 -8.46 10.22
CA ASP A 427 28.75 -7.66 11.44
C ASP A 427 28.70 -6.17 11.08
N ILE A 428 27.49 -5.69 10.76
CA ILE A 428 27.23 -4.29 10.41
C ILE A 428 27.67 -3.32 11.51
N ARG A 429 27.77 -3.76 12.77
CA ARG A 429 28.26 -2.86 13.84
C ARG A 429 29.68 -2.43 13.53
N GLN A 430 30.53 -3.30 12.99
CA GLN A 430 31.92 -2.99 12.63
C GLN A 430 32.01 -1.94 11.51
N GLU A 431 31.00 -1.86 10.64
CA GLU A 431 30.97 -0.89 9.52
C GLU A 431 30.51 0.49 9.95
N THR A 432 30.12 0.65 11.21
CA THR A 432 29.70 1.95 11.75
C THR A 432 30.84 2.75 12.36
N TYR A 433 32.02 2.13 12.48
CA TYR A 433 33.20 2.75 13.07
C TYR A 433 33.98 3.54 12.03
N LEU A 434 34.22 4.82 12.31
CA LEU A 434 35.00 5.69 11.45
C LEU A 434 36.33 6.04 12.14
N GLN A 435 37.44 5.77 11.47
CA GLN A 435 38.80 5.99 11.99
C GLN A 435 39.26 7.46 11.91
N ASN A 436 38.59 8.28 11.10
CA ASN A 436 38.94 9.68 10.93
C ASN A 436 37.71 10.53 10.61
N SER A 437 37.80 11.83 10.88
CA SER A 437 36.74 12.80 10.63
C SER A 437 36.54 13.16 9.15
N ASN A 438 37.45 12.75 8.27
CA ASN A 438 37.34 12.98 6.83
C ASN A 438 36.51 11.89 6.11
N THR A 439 36.15 10.82 6.81
CA THR A 439 35.24 9.79 6.30
C THR A 439 33.83 10.06 6.79
N VAL A 440 32.84 9.90 5.91
CA VAL A 440 31.42 9.98 6.24
C VAL A 440 30.74 8.64 6.02
N LEU A 441 29.90 8.24 6.96
CA LEU A 441 29.08 7.04 6.87
C LEU A 441 27.82 7.32 6.06
N VAL A 442 27.57 6.53 5.02
CA VAL A 442 26.35 6.59 4.23
C VAL A 442 25.62 5.26 4.27
N PHE A 443 24.45 5.25 4.89
CA PHE A 443 23.55 4.10 4.90
C PHE A 443 22.46 4.29 3.85
N MET A 444 22.38 3.37 2.89
CA MET A 444 21.32 3.35 1.88
C MET A 444 20.47 2.10 2.05
N SER A 445 19.16 2.25 2.28
CA SER A 445 18.26 1.12 2.46
C SER A 445 16.86 1.37 1.88
N SER A 446 16.10 0.29 1.71
CA SER A 446 14.68 0.42 1.39
C SER A 446 13.86 0.68 2.66
N TYR A 447 12.71 1.35 2.56
CA TYR A 447 11.79 1.54 3.69
C TYR A 447 11.44 0.20 4.38
N LYS A 448 11.21 -0.85 3.59
CA LYS A 448 10.87 -2.19 4.08
C LYS A 448 12.02 -2.82 4.89
N SER A 449 13.24 -2.75 4.35
CA SER A 449 14.44 -3.28 5.02
C SER A 449 14.82 -2.49 6.26
N ALA A 450 14.60 -1.18 6.24
CA ALA A 450 14.86 -0.31 7.38
C ALA A 450 13.99 -0.66 8.60
N GLY A 451 12.76 -1.13 8.36
CA GLY A 451 11.82 -1.61 9.39
C GLY A 451 12.34 -2.80 10.21
N THR A 452 13.24 -3.62 9.66
CA THR A 452 13.63 -4.92 10.24
C THR A 452 15.04 -4.98 10.82
N GLY A 453 15.69 -3.86 11.17
CA GLY A 453 17.01 -3.93 11.84
C GLY A 453 17.94 -2.73 11.70
N LEU A 454 17.48 -1.60 11.16
CA LEU A 454 18.33 -0.42 10.95
C LEU A 454 18.47 0.43 12.23
N ASN A 455 19.16 -0.11 13.24
CA ASN A 455 19.35 0.53 14.56
C ASN A 455 20.84 0.83 14.85
N TYR A 456 21.53 1.46 13.90
CA TYR A 456 22.98 1.74 13.98
C TYR A 456 23.30 3.22 14.19
N PHE A 457 24.42 3.53 14.84
CA PHE A 457 24.95 4.89 15.10
C PHE A 457 26.31 5.01 14.44
N VAL A 458 26.73 6.23 14.10
CA VAL A 458 28.12 6.48 13.71
C VAL A 458 28.98 6.47 14.97
N LYS A 459 30.09 5.73 14.93
CA LYS A 459 30.98 5.58 16.09
C LYS A 459 32.35 6.15 15.80
N TYR A 460 32.78 7.07 16.65
CA TYR A 460 34.14 7.58 16.68
C TYR A 460 34.89 6.98 17.87
N HIS A 461 36.10 6.49 17.61
CA HIS A 461 36.93 5.79 18.60
C HIS A 461 38.39 6.23 18.46
N ASP A 462 39.00 6.68 19.55
CA ASP A 462 40.42 7.06 19.59
C ASP A 462 41.31 5.87 19.99
N GLY A 463 41.43 4.85 19.14
CA GLY A 463 42.30 3.68 19.41
C GLY A 463 41.70 2.34 18.99
N ASP A 464 42.18 1.23 19.57
CA ASP A 464 41.71 -0.13 19.26
C ASP A 464 40.22 -0.31 19.66
N ILE A 465 39.41 -0.78 18.72
CA ILE A 465 37.97 -1.05 18.87
C ILE A 465 37.63 -2.02 20.01
N ASN A 466 38.59 -2.89 20.37
CA ASN A 466 38.45 -3.86 21.46
C ASN A 466 38.87 -3.29 22.82
N ASP A 467 39.48 -2.11 22.86
CA ASP A 467 39.81 -1.44 24.10
C ASP A 467 38.55 -0.78 24.68
N ILE A 468 38.11 -1.29 25.84
CA ILE A 468 36.94 -0.82 26.57
C ILE A 468 37.23 0.47 27.37
N ASN A 469 38.50 0.84 27.55
CA ASN A 469 38.89 2.00 28.34
C ASN A 469 38.98 3.28 27.52
N THR A 470 38.96 3.17 26.20
CA THR A 470 39.04 4.31 25.29
C THR A 470 37.70 5.05 25.20
N PRO A 471 37.69 6.40 25.24
CA PRO A 471 36.48 7.19 25.07
C PRO A 471 35.79 6.87 23.74
N ARG A 472 34.49 6.57 23.81
CA ARG A 472 33.64 6.26 22.64
C ARG A 472 32.61 7.36 22.46
N LEU A 473 32.53 7.92 21.26
CA LEU A 473 31.48 8.86 20.90
C LEU A 473 30.56 8.22 19.85
N ASP A 474 29.34 7.88 20.29
CA ASP A 474 28.25 7.49 19.40
C ASP A 474 27.47 8.73 18.97
N VAL A 475 27.37 9.00 17.68
CA VAL A 475 26.51 10.06 17.13
C VAL A 475 25.47 9.48 16.16
N ASP A 476 24.31 10.14 16.04
CA ASP A 476 23.34 9.81 15.00
C ASP A 476 23.76 10.38 13.63
N PHE A 477 23.08 9.90 12.59
CA PHE A 477 23.21 10.48 11.25
C PHE A 477 22.75 11.94 11.25
N GLU A 478 23.56 12.79 10.62
CA GLU A 478 23.29 14.22 10.52
C GLU A 478 22.27 14.52 9.41
N ARG A 479 22.13 13.64 8.42
CA ARG A 479 21.17 13.80 7.32
C ARG A 479 20.28 12.59 7.17
N LEU A 480 18.97 12.82 7.11
CA LEU A 480 17.98 11.86 6.62
C LEU A 480 17.47 12.30 5.25
N VAL A 481 17.50 11.42 4.27
CA VAL A 481 16.93 11.68 2.94
C VAL A 481 15.86 10.65 2.62
N LEU A 482 14.61 11.11 2.55
CA LEU A 482 13.50 10.33 2.02
C LEU A 482 13.40 10.61 0.52
N ILE A 483 13.72 9.63 -0.31
CA ILE A 483 13.90 9.86 -1.76
C ILE A 483 12.57 10.12 -2.48
N ASN A 484 11.52 9.42 -2.05
CA ASN A 484 10.21 9.42 -2.68
C ASN A 484 9.14 8.94 -1.70
N SER A 485 7.89 9.30 -1.99
CA SER A 485 6.72 8.78 -1.29
C SER A 485 6.47 7.32 -1.61
N SER A 486 6.17 6.54 -0.58
CA SER A 486 5.74 5.15 -0.75
C SER A 486 4.28 5.10 -1.13
N PHE A 487 3.99 4.53 -2.29
CA PHE A 487 2.62 4.29 -2.76
C PHE A 487 2.04 2.96 -2.23
N TYR A 488 2.85 2.19 -1.51
CA TYR A 488 2.51 0.92 -0.89
C TYR A 488 2.83 0.96 0.61
N SER A 489 2.25 0.04 1.36
CA SER A 489 2.43 -0.16 2.79
C SER A 489 2.18 -1.63 3.13
N GLU A 490 2.18 -1.96 4.41
CA GLU A 490 1.69 -3.25 4.94
C GLU A 490 0.17 -3.44 4.73
N VAL A 491 -0.59 -2.37 4.49
CA VAL A 491 -2.01 -2.43 4.13
C VAL A 491 -2.20 -2.64 2.63
N LYS A 492 -1.56 -1.78 1.83
CA LYS A 492 -1.67 -1.77 0.37
C LYS A 492 -0.38 -2.27 -0.25
N ASP A 493 -0.38 -3.45 -0.85
CA ASP A 493 0.84 -4.03 -1.41
C ASP A 493 1.37 -3.28 -2.66
N ASN A 494 2.51 -3.70 -3.19
CA ASN A 494 3.13 -3.08 -4.37
C ASN A 494 2.26 -3.17 -5.65
N SER A 495 1.32 -4.12 -5.71
CA SER A 495 0.35 -4.25 -6.81
C SER A 495 -0.88 -3.35 -6.61
N GLY A 496 -0.95 -2.66 -5.47
CA GLY A 496 -2.06 -1.80 -5.09
C GLY A 496 -3.24 -2.57 -4.50
N ASN A 497 -3.08 -3.85 -4.21
CA ASN A 497 -4.15 -4.72 -3.72
C ASN A 497 -4.33 -4.59 -2.19
N LEU A 498 -5.60 -4.63 -1.78
CA LEU A 498 -6.04 -4.56 -0.39
C LEU A 498 -6.62 -5.90 0.12
N ASN A 499 -6.83 -6.87 -0.76
CA ASN A 499 -7.35 -8.20 -0.40
C ASN A 499 -6.22 -9.06 0.16
N THR A 500 -5.88 -8.83 1.43
CA THR A 500 -4.88 -9.60 2.19
C THR A 500 -5.46 -10.05 3.53
N LEU A 501 -4.98 -11.19 4.03
CA LEU A 501 -5.36 -11.70 5.35
C LEU A 501 -5.14 -10.68 6.49
N PRO A 502 -4.00 -9.96 6.57
CA PRO A 502 -3.81 -8.91 7.59
C PRO A 502 -4.86 -7.78 7.53
N ASN A 503 -5.29 -7.37 6.33
CA ASN A 503 -6.31 -6.34 6.19
C ASN A 503 -7.68 -6.82 6.65
N TYR A 504 -8.05 -8.05 6.33
CA TYR A 504 -9.29 -8.63 6.83
C TYR A 504 -9.31 -8.66 8.36
N VAL A 505 -8.23 -9.13 8.99
CA VAL A 505 -8.08 -9.11 10.45
C VAL A 505 -8.19 -7.68 10.99
N THR A 506 -7.58 -6.71 10.30
CA THR A 506 -7.66 -5.28 10.68
C THR A 506 -9.10 -4.78 10.67
N VAL A 507 -9.89 -5.10 9.64
CA VAL A 507 -11.32 -4.73 9.58
C VAL A 507 -12.10 -5.38 10.71
N LEU A 508 -11.89 -6.67 10.99
CA LEU A 508 -12.55 -7.34 12.13
C LEU A 508 -12.22 -6.68 13.47
N LYS A 509 -10.97 -6.26 13.68
CA LYS A 509 -10.56 -5.53 14.89
C LYS A 509 -11.28 -4.19 15.04
N HIS A 510 -11.58 -3.50 13.94
CA HIS A 510 -12.38 -2.28 13.98
C HIS A 510 -13.84 -2.57 14.29
N TYR A 511 -14.43 -3.59 13.66
CA TYR A 511 -15.83 -3.96 13.89
C TYR A 511 -16.07 -4.44 15.32
N ALA A 512 -15.13 -5.20 15.89
CA ALA A 512 -15.23 -5.69 17.26
C ALA A 512 -15.08 -4.59 18.33
N ASP A 513 -14.48 -3.46 17.97
CA ASP A 513 -14.32 -2.28 18.83
C ASP A 513 -15.38 -1.19 18.54
N ASP A 514 -16.30 -1.42 17.60
CA ASP A 514 -17.41 -0.51 17.32
C ASP A 514 -18.50 -0.71 18.38
N ASP A 515 -18.47 0.12 19.43
CA ASP A 515 -19.48 0.09 20.49
C ASP A 515 -20.85 0.65 20.06
N ILE A 516 -20.97 1.22 18.84
CA ILE A 516 -22.20 1.86 18.35
C ILE A 516 -22.99 0.90 17.46
N THR A 517 -22.32 0.23 16.53
CA THR A 517 -22.97 -0.61 15.52
C THR A 517 -22.74 -2.09 15.79
N VAL A 518 -23.83 -2.86 15.84
CA VAL A 518 -23.75 -4.32 15.93
C VAL A 518 -23.43 -4.89 14.55
N HIS A 519 -22.24 -5.47 14.40
CA HIS A 519 -21.79 -6.09 13.16
C HIS A 519 -22.06 -7.59 13.15
N LYS A 520 -22.78 -8.07 12.14
CA LYS A 520 -23.02 -9.50 11.92
C LYS A 520 -22.10 -10.04 10.83
N LEU A 521 -21.70 -11.30 10.96
CA LEU A 521 -20.88 -11.97 9.96
C LEU A 521 -21.58 -12.08 8.60
N ALA A 522 -22.91 -12.28 8.58
CA ALA A 522 -23.69 -12.32 7.33
C ALA A 522 -23.67 -10.99 6.55
N ASP A 523 -23.48 -9.87 7.25
CA ASP A 523 -23.44 -8.53 6.64
C ASP A 523 -22.00 -8.10 6.28
N PHE A 524 -21.00 -8.94 6.58
CA PHE A 524 -19.60 -8.62 6.35
C PHE A 524 -19.24 -8.66 4.85
N ASN A 525 -18.92 -7.49 4.30
CA ASN A 525 -18.53 -7.36 2.90
C ASN A 525 -17.00 -7.42 2.73
N VAL A 526 -16.49 -8.45 2.03
CA VAL A 526 -15.05 -8.60 1.68
C VAL A 526 -14.59 -7.69 0.53
N ASN A 527 -15.46 -6.82 0.02
CA ASN A 527 -15.06 -5.87 -0.99
C ASN A 527 -14.19 -4.77 -0.38
N PHE A 528 -12.88 -4.90 -0.58
CA PHE A 528 -11.90 -3.88 -0.20
C PHE A 528 -11.50 -2.98 -1.35
N ALA A 529 -12.22 -2.99 -2.47
CA ALA A 529 -11.97 -2.09 -3.60
C ALA A 529 -12.82 -0.81 -3.54
N HIS A 530 -13.97 -0.86 -2.86
CA HIS A 530 -14.86 0.30 -2.67
C HIS A 530 -15.72 0.17 -1.40
N GLY A 531 -16.39 1.25 -0.98
CA GLY A 531 -17.29 1.27 0.18
C GLY A 531 -16.59 1.52 1.52
N GLU A 532 -17.25 1.17 2.63
CA GLU A 532 -16.78 1.48 3.99
C GLU A 532 -15.44 0.81 4.32
N ASN A 533 -15.29 -0.49 4.01
CA ASN A 533 -14.04 -1.22 4.28
C ASN A 533 -12.86 -0.66 3.47
N TYR A 534 -13.12 -0.20 2.24
CA TYR A 534 -12.12 0.51 1.46
C TYR A 534 -11.73 1.85 2.11
N ARG A 535 -12.70 2.68 2.54
CA ARG A 535 -12.44 3.95 3.25
C ARG A 535 -11.56 3.71 4.48
N LEU A 536 -11.90 2.69 5.27
CA LEU A 536 -11.18 2.30 6.48
C LEU A 536 -9.74 1.84 6.17
N LEU A 537 -9.56 0.91 5.23
CA LEU A 537 -8.23 0.41 4.86
C LEU A 537 -7.36 1.50 4.23
N MET A 538 -7.93 2.43 3.48
CA MET A 538 -7.17 3.57 2.94
C MET A 538 -6.70 4.52 4.06
N ALA A 539 -7.47 4.71 5.12
CA ALA A 539 -7.01 5.46 6.29
C ALA A 539 -5.87 4.72 7.02
N GLU A 540 -5.99 3.40 7.21
CA GLU A 540 -4.89 2.57 7.75
C GLU A 540 -3.64 2.62 6.87
N HIS A 541 -3.80 2.66 5.54
CA HIS A 541 -2.71 2.81 4.60
C HIS A 541 -1.97 4.14 4.78
N ASP A 542 -2.70 5.26 4.77
CA ASP A 542 -2.13 6.59 4.91
C ASP A 542 -1.45 6.77 6.28
N MET A 543 -2.02 6.16 7.33
CA MET A 543 -1.44 6.08 8.66
C MET A 543 -0.18 5.21 8.70
N SER A 544 -0.16 4.04 8.05
CA SER A 544 1.05 3.20 7.97
C SER A 544 2.20 3.94 7.31
N LEU A 545 1.92 4.72 6.25
CA LEU A 545 2.91 5.60 5.63
C LEU A 545 3.44 6.67 6.59
N PHE A 546 2.55 7.31 7.36
CA PHE A 546 2.94 8.26 8.41
C PHE A 546 3.85 7.62 9.47
N LYS A 547 3.51 6.41 9.94
CA LYS A 547 4.31 5.67 10.92
C LYS A 547 5.73 5.44 10.41
N VAL A 548 5.89 5.06 9.13
CA VAL A 548 7.21 4.88 8.51
C VAL A 548 8.04 6.18 8.53
N VAL A 549 7.42 7.33 8.28
CA VAL A 549 8.12 8.63 8.29
C VAL A 549 8.53 9.03 9.70
N VAL A 550 7.62 8.98 10.67
CA VAL A 550 7.91 9.32 12.09
C VAL A 550 9.00 8.41 12.67
N GLN A 551 8.98 7.13 12.30
CA GLN A 551 10.06 6.19 12.65
C GLN A 551 11.39 6.56 11.99
N ALA A 552 11.39 6.93 10.70
CA ALA A 552 12.59 7.35 10.01
C ALA A 552 13.22 8.61 10.63
N VAL A 553 12.40 9.60 10.99
CA VAL A 553 12.83 10.81 11.71
C VAL A 553 13.37 10.46 13.10
N GLY A 554 12.70 9.57 13.83
CA GLY A 554 13.17 9.09 15.12
C GLY A 554 14.51 8.33 15.04
N ARG A 555 14.82 7.69 13.92
CA ARG A 555 16.12 7.00 13.68
C ARG A 555 17.31 7.95 13.57
N VAL A 556 17.10 9.25 13.43
CA VAL A 556 18.20 10.24 13.47
C VAL A 556 18.20 11.04 14.78
N GLU A 557 17.49 10.55 15.80
CA GLU A 557 17.40 11.19 17.11
C GLU A 557 17.38 10.22 18.31
N ARG A 558 18.39 9.37 18.39
CA ARG A 558 18.52 8.32 19.42
C ARG A 558 19.64 8.59 20.44
N ARG A 559 20.64 9.39 20.07
CA ARG A 559 21.75 9.85 20.90
C ARG A 559 21.62 11.35 21.13
N ASP A 560 21.85 11.78 22.36
CA ASP A 560 21.85 13.18 22.76
C ASP A 560 23.23 13.78 22.48
N THR A 561 23.48 14.20 21.24
CA THR A 561 24.75 14.77 20.77
C THR A 561 24.56 16.10 20.07
N LEU A 562 25.57 16.98 20.16
CA LEU A 562 25.59 18.26 19.46
C LEU A 562 25.51 18.01 17.94
N SER A 563 24.36 18.31 17.34
CA SER A 563 24.14 18.03 15.93
C SER A 563 23.12 18.98 15.31
N LYS A 564 23.33 19.31 14.04
CA LYS A 564 22.36 19.99 13.20
C LYS A 564 21.84 18.99 12.18
N THR A 565 20.66 18.44 12.44
CA THR A 565 20.05 17.43 11.59
C THR A 565 19.40 18.07 10.37
N GLU A 566 19.56 17.47 9.20
CA GLU A 566 18.86 17.84 7.97
C GLU A 566 17.94 16.71 7.54
N ILE A 567 16.68 17.03 7.28
CA ILE A 567 15.69 16.04 6.86
C ILE A 567 15.13 16.50 5.52
N PHE A 568 15.43 15.73 4.47
CA PHE A 568 14.90 15.94 3.13
C PHE A 568 13.66 15.07 2.96
N LEU A 569 12.55 15.68 2.58
CA LEU A 569 11.29 14.99 2.36
C LEU A 569 10.56 15.52 1.10
N PRO A 570 9.96 14.64 0.29
CA PRO A 570 9.07 15.05 -0.77
C PRO A 570 7.84 15.79 -0.21
N ARG A 571 7.20 16.61 -1.04
CA ARG A 571 6.03 17.41 -0.65
C ARG A 571 4.81 16.53 -0.39
N ASP A 572 4.60 15.49 -1.17
CA ASP A 572 3.51 14.52 -0.96
C ASP A 572 3.65 13.76 0.38
N VAL A 573 4.88 13.36 0.75
CA VAL A 573 5.19 12.77 2.07
C VAL A 573 4.88 13.77 3.18
N PHE A 574 5.35 15.02 3.05
CA PHE A 574 5.09 16.07 4.04
C PHE A 574 3.58 16.33 4.22
N ARG A 575 2.83 16.37 3.11
CA ARG A 575 1.38 16.56 3.12
C ARG A 575 0.65 15.40 3.80
N ASN A 576 0.99 14.15 3.49
CA ASN A 576 0.38 13.01 4.18
C ASN A 576 0.63 13.10 5.70
N VAL A 577 1.87 13.37 6.10
CA VAL A 577 2.20 13.53 7.53
C VAL A 577 1.39 14.66 8.18
N ALA A 578 1.21 15.78 7.48
CA ALA A 578 0.41 16.88 7.98
C ALA A 578 -1.08 16.55 8.12
N PHE A 579 -1.66 15.79 7.17
CA PHE A 579 -3.04 15.30 7.31
C PHE A 579 -3.19 14.38 8.52
N GLN A 580 -2.25 13.46 8.73
CA GLN A 580 -2.31 12.54 9.88
C GLN A 580 -2.16 13.29 11.21
N PHE A 581 -1.24 14.25 11.33
CA PHE A 581 -1.16 15.07 12.55
C PHE A 581 -2.43 15.88 12.80
N ALA A 582 -3.01 16.48 11.76
CA ALA A 582 -4.27 17.21 11.89
C ALA A 582 -5.40 16.29 12.39
N ALA A 583 -5.52 15.07 11.84
CA ALA A 583 -6.51 14.09 12.29
C ALA A 583 -6.28 13.66 13.74
N LEU A 584 -5.04 13.37 14.12
CA LEU A 584 -4.71 12.95 15.48
C LEU A 584 -4.96 14.05 16.52
N SER A 585 -4.82 15.32 16.14
CA SER A 585 -5.04 16.46 17.03
C SER A 585 -6.51 16.72 17.40
N GLU A 586 -7.47 16.17 16.65
CA GLU A 586 -8.90 16.32 16.96
C GLU A 586 -9.32 15.47 18.17
N ASP A 587 -8.65 14.35 18.41
CA ASP A 587 -8.91 13.50 19.56
C ASP A 587 -8.02 13.90 20.74
N SER A 588 -8.66 14.44 21.79
CA SER A 588 -7.99 14.83 23.04
C SER A 588 -7.26 13.67 23.74
N GLY A 589 -7.60 12.41 23.43
CA GLY A 589 -6.90 11.22 23.89
C GLY A 589 -5.48 11.09 23.33
N ASN A 590 -5.19 11.69 22.18
CA ASN A 590 -3.87 11.65 21.55
C ASN A 590 -2.89 12.71 22.07
N GLU A 591 -3.34 13.69 22.89
CA GLU A 591 -2.49 14.78 23.41
C GLU A 591 -1.22 14.24 24.07
N VAL A 592 -1.36 13.25 24.95
CA VAL A 592 -0.23 12.64 25.66
C VAL A 592 0.74 11.95 24.70
N ILE A 593 0.25 11.39 23.60
CA ILE A 593 1.05 10.71 22.58
C ILE A 593 1.80 11.74 21.73
N SER A 594 1.16 12.84 21.34
CA SER A 594 1.80 13.96 20.66
C SER A 594 2.90 14.60 21.51
N GLU A 595 2.64 14.77 22.80
CA GLU A 595 3.60 15.24 23.79
C GLU A 595 4.64 14.18 24.16
N SER A 596 4.48 12.93 23.73
CA SER A 596 5.46 11.86 23.92
C SER A 596 6.48 11.75 22.81
N MET A 597 6.31 12.50 21.72
CA MET A 597 7.20 12.47 20.56
C MET A 597 8.60 13.00 20.90
N SER A 598 9.58 12.51 20.14
CA SER A 598 10.95 13.00 20.19
C SER A 598 11.04 14.46 19.70
N LEU A 599 12.16 15.16 19.96
CA LEU A 599 12.32 16.57 19.60
C LEU A 599 12.09 16.80 18.09
N LEU A 600 12.67 15.95 17.24
CA LEU A 600 12.58 16.09 15.79
C LEU A 600 11.15 15.81 15.30
N ASN A 601 10.49 14.78 15.82
CA ASN A 601 9.11 14.48 15.47
C ASN A 601 8.13 15.56 15.94
N HIS A 602 8.35 16.12 17.14
CA HIS A 602 7.55 17.23 17.63
C HIS A 602 7.74 18.49 16.77
N ARG A 603 8.97 18.81 16.35
CA ARG A 603 9.21 19.91 15.41
C ARG A 603 8.65 19.68 14.00
N LEU A 604 8.60 18.41 13.56
CA LEU A 604 7.91 18.04 12.33
C LEU A 604 6.41 18.33 12.46
N MET A 605 5.80 17.93 13.57
CA MET A 605 4.40 18.22 13.91
C MET A 605 4.12 19.73 13.87
N GLU A 606 4.93 20.55 14.55
CA GLU A 606 4.79 22.03 14.52
C GLU A 606 4.88 22.61 13.10
N LYS A 607 5.78 22.08 12.25
CA LYS A 607 5.86 22.50 10.84
C LYS A 607 4.62 22.08 10.04
N CYS A 608 4.09 20.89 10.30
CA CYS A 608 2.86 20.39 9.69
C CYS A 608 1.63 21.20 10.11
N GLU A 609 1.52 21.58 11.37
CA GLU A 609 0.45 22.44 11.89
C GLU A 609 0.47 23.81 11.22
N LYS A 610 1.66 24.41 11.09
CA LYS A 610 1.83 25.68 10.35
C LYS A 610 1.40 25.56 8.89
N LEU A 611 1.71 24.44 8.23
CA LEU A 611 1.23 24.17 6.86
C LEU A 611 -0.30 24.10 6.83
N SER A 612 -0.90 23.30 7.71
CA SER A 612 -2.35 23.12 7.82
C SER A 612 -3.05 24.47 8.02
N GLN A 613 -2.58 25.28 8.98
CA GLN A 613 -3.12 26.62 9.25
C GLN A 613 -3.01 27.55 8.04
N SER A 614 -1.86 27.55 7.35
CA SER A 614 -1.66 28.42 6.17
C SER A 614 -2.58 28.09 4.99
N GLN A 615 -3.10 26.86 4.93
CA GLN A 615 -3.93 26.34 3.84
C GLN A 615 -5.39 26.06 4.26
N SER A 616 -5.79 26.54 5.43
CA SER A 616 -7.13 26.37 6.01
C SER A 616 -7.82 27.72 6.21
N PHE A 617 -9.14 27.71 6.31
CA PHE A 617 -9.90 28.91 6.71
C PHE A 617 -9.45 29.38 8.10
N SER A 618 -9.49 30.70 8.32
CA SER A 618 -9.07 31.34 9.57
C SER A 618 -9.97 31.00 10.76
N ASP A 619 -11.24 30.71 10.51
CA ASP A 619 -12.22 30.37 11.53
C ASP A 619 -13.13 29.21 11.09
N ALA A 620 -13.76 28.56 12.07
CA ALA A 620 -14.58 27.39 11.86
C ALA A 620 -15.95 27.70 11.20
N GLU A 621 -16.47 28.92 11.35
CA GLU A 621 -17.76 29.31 10.77
C GLU A 621 -17.66 29.46 9.26
N GLN A 622 -16.58 30.07 8.76
CA GLN A 622 -16.28 30.14 7.33
C GLN A 622 -16.14 28.75 6.71
N ARG A 623 -15.41 27.85 7.39
CA ARG A 623 -15.28 26.46 6.95
C ARG A 623 -16.64 25.77 6.89
N TYR A 624 -17.46 25.90 7.94
CA TYR A 624 -18.78 25.28 7.98
C TYR A 624 -19.70 25.81 6.86
N ALA A 625 -19.70 27.13 6.64
CA ALA A 625 -20.46 27.75 5.56
C ALA A 625 -20.01 27.26 4.18
N PHE A 626 -18.69 27.14 3.96
CA PHE A 626 -18.13 26.56 2.74
C PHE A 626 -18.58 25.12 2.53
N GLU A 627 -18.46 24.27 3.56
CA GLU A 627 -18.86 22.86 3.49
C GLU A 627 -20.35 22.68 3.14
N GLN A 628 -21.24 23.49 3.74
CA GLN A 628 -22.67 23.46 3.41
C GLN A 628 -22.92 23.90 1.97
N ALA A 629 -22.29 25.00 1.54
CA ALA A 629 -22.44 25.53 0.19
C ALA A 629 -21.98 24.53 -0.88
N ILE A 630 -20.90 23.78 -0.65
CA ILE A 630 -20.41 22.76 -1.60
C ILE A 630 -21.45 21.65 -1.80
N VAL A 631 -22.01 21.11 -0.72
CA VAL A 631 -23.01 20.03 -0.79
C VAL A 631 -24.30 20.52 -1.45
N GLU A 632 -24.76 21.73 -1.14
CA GLU A 632 -25.92 22.33 -1.78
C GLU A 632 -25.69 22.55 -3.28
N ASN A 633 -24.53 23.09 -3.64
CA ASN A 633 -24.13 23.31 -5.03
C ASN A 633 -24.05 22.00 -5.81
N ASP A 634 -23.46 20.94 -5.24
CA ASP A 634 -23.38 19.62 -5.88
C ASP A 634 -24.77 19.08 -6.24
N ARG A 635 -25.71 19.09 -5.28
CA ARG A 635 -27.10 18.65 -5.49
C ARG A 635 -27.78 19.46 -6.59
N ARG A 636 -27.56 20.78 -6.59
CA ARG A 636 -28.15 21.70 -7.56
C ARG A 636 -27.60 21.47 -8.96
N ILE A 637 -26.29 21.33 -9.12
CA ILE A 637 -25.63 21.04 -10.40
C ILE A 637 -26.17 19.72 -10.97
N ASN A 638 -26.19 18.66 -10.16
CA ASN A 638 -26.71 17.36 -10.56
C ASN A 638 -28.17 17.43 -11.03
N ALA A 639 -29.04 18.13 -10.28
CA ALA A 639 -30.45 18.29 -10.64
C ALA A 639 -30.63 19.08 -11.95
N VAL A 640 -29.92 20.21 -12.10
CA VAL A 640 -29.99 21.06 -13.30
C VAL A 640 -29.43 20.36 -14.53
N HIS A 641 -28.26 19.71 -14.43
CA HIS A 641 -27.69 18.95 -15.54
C HIS A 641 -28.60 17.79 -15.96
N LYS A 642 -29.22 17.07 -15.01
CA LYS A 642 -30.17 15.99 -15.34
C LYS A 642 -31.39 16.54 -16.08
N ARG A 643 -31.99 17.62 -15.59
CA ARG A 643 -33.23 18.18 -16.15
C ARG A 643 -33.00 18.93 -17.47
N VAL A 644 -32.05 19.86 -17.48
CA VAL A 644 -31.85 20.79 -18.60
C VAL A 644 -30.96 20.16 -19.66
N LEU A 645 -29.73 19.77 -19.30
CA LEU A 645 -28.77 19.24 -20.29
C LEU A 645 -29.24 17.89 -20.84
N LYS A 646 -29.52 16.91 -19.95
CA LYS A 646 -29.80 15.53 -20.37
C LYS A 646 -31.22 15.31 -20.92
N THR A 647 -32.22 16.01 -20.37
CA THR A 647 -33.64 15.77 -20.72
C THR A 647 -34.23 16.83 -21.63
N ASP A 648 -33.89 18.11 -21.47
CA ASP A 648 -34.45 19.16 -22.35
C ASP A 648 -33.61 19.33 -23.62
N TRP A 649 -32.39 19.86 -23.49
CA TRP A 649 -31.56 20.27 -24.64
C TRP A 649 -31.20 19.10 -25.56
N ILE A 650 -30.82 17.93 -25.02
CA ILE A 650 -30.56 16.75 -25.86
C ILE A 650 -31.81 16.31 -26.63
N ASN A 651 -33.01 16.42 -26.04
CA ASN A 651 -34.25 16.08 -26.75
C ASN A 651 -34.61 17.14 -27.79
N GLN A 652 -34.30 18.42 -27.57
CA GLN A 652 -34.41 19.45 -28.61
C GLN A 652 -33.50 19.14 -29.81
N VAL A 653 -32.25 18.70 -29.56
CA VAL A 653 -31.34 18.25 -30.62
C VAL A 653 -31.92 17.05 -31.37
N ARG A 654 -32.46 16.05 -30.65
CA ARG A 654 -33.12 14.87 -31.26
C ARG A 654 -34.36 15.23 -32.08
N ALA A 655 -35.04 16.32 -31.72
CA ALA A 655 -36.17 16.87 -32.47
C ALA A 655 -35.73 17.71 -33.68
N GLY A 656 -34.42 17.87 -33.94
CA GLY A 656 -33.87 18.57 -35.10
C GLY A 656 -33.50 20.05 -34.87
N ASN A 657 -33.59 20.56 -33.64
CA ASN A 657 -33.22 21.95 -33.34
C ASN A 657 -31.69 22.12 -33.24
N LEU A 658 -31.07 22.54 -34.35
CA LEU A 658 -29.62 22.65 -34.51
C LEU A 658 -28.96 23.71 -33.60
N GLU A 659 -29.68 24.73 -33.15
CA GLU A 659 -29.14 25.74 -32.20
C GLU A 659 -28.76 25.11 -30.85
N TYR A 660 -29.52 24.10 -30.40
CA TYR A 660 -29.19 23.34 -29.19
C TYR A 660 -28.00 22.39 -29.41
N LEU A 661 -27.68 22.03 -30.66
CA LEU A 661 -26.52 21.20 -30.97
C LEU A 661 -25.23 21.98 -30.73
N GLU A 662 -25.18 23.25 -31.15
CA GLU A 662 -24.04 24.12 -30.88
C GLU A 662 -23.80 24.30 -29.38
N LEU A 663 -24.88 24.52 -28.60
CA LEU A 663 -24.79 24.59 -27.15
C LEU A 663 -24.34 23.26 -26.51
N CYS A 664 -24.88 22.12 -26.96
CA CYS A 664 -24.44 20.80 -26.48
C CYS A 664 -22.95 20.54 -26.79
N ASN A 665 -22.46 21.01 -27.94
CA ASN A 665 -21.06 20.91 -28.32
C ASN A 665 -20.17 21.78 -27.42
N LEU A 666 -20.62 22.96 -26.97
CA LEU A 666 -19.88 23.75 -25.98
C LEU A 666 -19.67 22.99 -24.68
N PHE A 667 -20.63 22.18 -24.22
CA PHE A 667 -20.47 21.35 -23.02
C PHE A 667 -19.47 20.20 -23.18
N ARG A 668 -19.08 19.88 -24.42
CA ARG A 668 -18.06 18.87 -24.78
C ARG A 668 -16.71 19.48 -25.13
N ASP A 669 -16.62 20.81 -25.19
CA ASP A 669 -15.41 21.54 -25.58
C ASP A 669 -14.25 21.25 -24.60
N SER A 670 -13.05 21.03 -25.15
CA SER A 670 -11.84 20.76 -24.37
C SER A 670 -11.46 21.91 -23.43
N ASP A 671 -11.88 23.14 -23.73
CA ASP A 671 -11.69 24.29 -22.85
C ASP A 671 -12.27 24.02 -21.45
N SER A 672 -13.29 23.16 -21.31
CA SER A 672 -13.85 22.77 -20.01
C SER A 672 -12.82 22.21 -19.01
N PHE A 673 -11.71 21.65 -19.49
CA PHE A 673 -10.62 21.15 -18.64
C PHE A 673 -9.24 21.73 -18.97
N THR A 674 -9.03 22.35 -20.14
CA THR A 674 -7.77 23.04 -20.47
C THR A 674 -7.77 24.51 -20.06
N ASP A 675 -8.91 25.20 -20.15
CA ASP A 675 -9.10 26.60 -19.75
C ASP A 675 -10.55 26.83 -19.25
N PRO A 676 -10.85 26.44 -18.00
CA PRO A 676 -12.19 26.56 -17.42
C PRO A 676 -12.77 27.98 -17.48
N GLN A 677 -11.92 29.01 -17.38
CA GLN A 677 -12.37 30.39 -17.40
C GLN A 677 -12.87 30.78 -18.78
N ARG A 678 -12.12 30.41 -19.84
CA ARG A 678 -12.56 30.61 -21.22
C ARG A 678 -13.82 29.83 -21.54
N TRP A 679 -13.94 28.60 -21.03
CA TRP A 679 -15.15 27.78 -21.20
C TRP A 679 -16.39 28.43 -20.58
N LEU A 680 -16.30 28.92 -19.34
CA LEU A 680 -17.40 29.63 -18.69
C LEU A 680 -17.80 30.90 -19.46
N ALA A 681 -16.83 31.65 -20.00
CA ALA A 681 -17.11 32.82 -20.83
C ALA A 681 -17.83 32.46 -22.15
N LYS A 682 -17.42 31.37 -22.81
CA LYS A 682 -18.10 30.84 -24.01
C LYS A 682 -19.56 30.45 -23.70
N LEU A 683 -19.80 29.78 -22.58
CA LEU A 683 -21.16 29.44 -22.14
C LEU A 683 -22.01 30.69 -21.96
N GLN A 684 -21.47 31.75 -21.35
CA GLN A 684 -22.24 32.99 -21.14
C GLN A 684 -22.47 33.83 -22.39
N ALA A 685 -21.61 33.70 -23.40
CA ALA A 685 -21.85 34.33 -24.69
C ALA A 685 -22.98 33.66 -25.50
N ASN A 686 -23.33 32.40 -25.19
CA ASN A 686 -24.40 31.68 -25.89
C ASN A 686 -25.78 32.13 -25.39
N SER A 687 -26.64 32.57 -26.32
CA SER A 687 -27.96 33.14 -26.02
C SER A 687 -28.90 32.17 -25.29
N LEU A 688 -28.90 30.88 -25.66
CA LEU A 688 -29.74 29.85 -25.05
C LEU A 688 -29.31 29.52 -23.62
N TYR A 689 -28.01 29.52 -23.35
CA TYR A 689 -27.48 29.35 -21.99
C TYR A 689 -27.76 30.58 -21.12
N ALA A 690 -27.52 31.79 -21.64
CA ALA A 690 -27.77 33.06 -20.95
C ALA A 690 -29.25 33.22 -20.56
N ALA A 691 -30.17 32.81 -21.42
CA ALA A 691 -31.61 32.88 -21.17
C ALA A 691 -32.11 31.82 -20.16
N ASN A 692 -31.38 30.73 -19.95
CA ASN A 692 -31.81 29.64 -19.08
C ASN A 692 -31.52 29.94 -17.61
N ARG A 693 -32.56 30.35 -16.87
CA ARG A 693 -32.45 30.69 -15.43
C ARG A 693 -31.86 29.57 -14.58
N GLN A 694 -32.16 28.29 -14.87
CA GLN A 694 -31.66 27.17 -14.05
C GLN A 694 -30.14 26.99 -14.23
N MET A 695 -29.64 27.10 -15.45
CA MET A 695 -28.22 27.03 -15.77
C MET A 695 -27.43 28.22 -15.24
N GLN A 696 -27.96 29.44 -15.39
CA GLN A 696 -27.38 30.64 -14.77
C GLN A 696 -27.21 30.46 -13.26
N SER A 697 -28.17 29.78 -12.64
CA SER A 697 -28.20 29.59 -11.20
C SER A 697 -27.10 28.66 -10.65
N ILE A 698 -26.45 27.88 -11.51
CA ILE A 698 -25.31 27.02 -11.16
C ILE A 698 -23.98 27.49 -11.76
N HIS A 699 -23.97 28.57 -12.55
CA HIS A 699 -22.81 28.96 -13.36
C HIS A 699 -21.52 29.13 -12.53
N HIS A 700 -21.62 29.88 -11.43
CA HIS A 700 -20.50 30.10 -10.51
C HIS A 700 -20.20 28.91 -9.57
N ALA A 701 -21.06 27.89 -9.57
CA ALA A 701 -20.91 26.71 -8.73
C ALA A 701 -20.20 25.55 -9.46
N LEU A 702 -20.12 25.61 -10.80
CA LEU A 702 -19.46 24.59 -11.64
C LEU A 702 -17.98 24.41 -11.26
N PHE A 703 -17.32 25.49 -10.89
CA PHE A 703 -15.93 25.52 -10.46
C PHE A 703 -15.79 26.29 -9.14
N ILE A 704 -14.85 25.85 -8.31
CA ILE A 704 -14.52 26.37 -6.99
C ILE A 704 -13.22 27.16 -7.11
N ASP A 705 -13.22 28.43 -6.68
CA ASP A 705 -11.98 29.22 -6.58
C ASP A 705 -11.21 28.86 -5.29
N ARG A 706 -9.96 28.43 -5.45
CA ARG A 706 -9.04 28.16 -4.33
C ARG A 706 -8.60 29.42 -3.60
N HIS A 707 -8.69 30.59 -4.24
CA HIS A 707 -8.34 31.85 -3.61
C HIS A 707 -9.57 32.47 -2.96
N GLN A 708 -9.59 32.44 -1.64
CA GLN A 708 -10.62 33.09 -0.82
C GLN A 708 -9.98 34.36 -0.25
N GLY A 709 -10.20 35.49 -0.93
CA GLY A 709 -9.48 36.74 -0.64
C GLY A 709 -7.98 36.62 -0.94
N ASN A 710 -7.14 36.92 0.07
CA ASN A 710 -5.68 36.83 -0.05
C ASN A 710 -5.11 35.45 0.29
N GLN A 711 -5.96 34.50 0.70
CA GLN A 711 -5.53 33.18 1.16
C GLN A 711 -5.81 32.11 0.10
N THR A 712 -4.88 31.18 -0.06
CA THR A 712 -5.06 29.99 -0.91
C THR A 712 -5.42 28.80 -0.04
N ILE A 713 -6.63 28.28 -0.22
CA ILE A 713 -7.14 27.14 0.55
C ILE A 713 -6.83 25.84 -0.20
N LEU A 714 -6.37 24.82 0.53
CA LEU A 714 -6.24 23.48 -0.02
C LEU A 714 -7.58 22.76 0.08
N LEU A 715 -8.23 22.53 -1.06
CA LEU A 715 -9.46 21.76 -1.12
C LEU A 715 -9.19 20.29 -0.81
N CYS A 716 -9.96 19.73 0.13
CA CYS A 716 -9.82 18.36 0.60
C CYS A 716 -11.19 17.68 0.64
N HIS A 717 -11.22 16.35 0.52
CA HIS A 717 -12.41 15.59 0.91
C HIS A 717 -12.63 15.75 2.41
N LYS A 718 -13.85 16.12 2.79
CA LYS A 718 -14.23 16.36 4.17
C LYS A 718 -13.97 15.12 5.04
N ARG A 719 -13.52 15.33 6.28
CA ARG A 719 -13.44 14.27 7.30
C ARG A 719 -14.83 14.02 7.90
N GLY A 720 -15.19 12.75 8.02
CA GLY A 720 -16.41 12.29 8.67
C GLY A 720 -16.29 12.27 10.19
N PRO A 721 -17.41 12.07 10.90
CA PRO A 721 -17.42 11.95 12.36
C PRO A 721 -16.68 10.70 12.87
N ASP A 722 -16.49 9.71 11.99
CA ASP A 722 -15.69 8.50 12.21
C ASP A 722 -14.17 8.76 12.04
N GLY A 723 -13.76 10.00 11.77
CA GLY A 723 -12.37 10.37 11.46
C GLY A 723 -11.90 9.96 10.06
N LEU A 724 -12.73 9.25 9.29
CA LEU A 724 -12.41 8.78 7.95
C LEU A 724 -12.82 9.82 6.89
N VAL A 725 -12.46 9.61 5.62
CA VAL A 725 -12.98 10.42 4.49
C VAL A 725 -14.51 10.33 4.50
N HIS A 726 -15.26 11.43 4.39
CA HIS A 726 -16.72 11.43 4.48
C HIS A 726 -17.41 10.49 3.45
N ARG A 727 -18.56 9.90 3.82
CA ARG A 727 -19.34 8.97 2.96
C ARG A 727 -19.76 9.60 1.64
N ASP A 728 -20.25 10.83 1.72
CA ASP A 728 -20.52 11.65 0.54
C ASP A 728 -19.20 12.20 0.00
N TYR A 729 -18.71 11.61 -1.09
CA TYR A 729 -17.45 11.98 -1.72
C TYR A 729 -17.47 13.39 -2.34
N SER A 730 -18.68 13.97 -2.53
CA SER A 730 -18.85 15.36 -2.94
C SER A 730 -18.61 16.36 -1.82
N ALA A 731 -18.62 15.92 -0.56
CA ALA A 731 -18.36 16.79 0.58
C ALA A 731 -16.87 17.18 0.60
N LEU A 732 -16.61 18.46 0.39
CA LEU A 732 -15.27 19.05 0.46
C LEU A 732 -15.14 19.98 1.67
N SER A 733 -13.91 20.13 2.14
CA SER A 733 -13.50 21.06 3.20
C SER A 733 -12.10 21.63 2.86
N ASP A 734 -11.51 22.35 3.82
CA ASP A 734 -10.12 22.81 3.76
C ASP A 734 -9.14 21.75 4.30
N PHE A 735 -7.87 22.13 4.52
CA PHE A 735 -6.85 21.21 5.05
C PHE A 735 -7.23 20.67 6.43
N ALA A 736 -7.59 21.55 7.36
CA ALA A 736 -7.86 21.18 8.75
C ALA A 736 -9.10 20.27 8.88
N GLY A 737 -10.19 20.55 8.15
CA GLY A 737 -11.39 19.70 8.12
C GLY A 737 -11.31 18.53 7.13
N GLY A 738 -10.18 18.36 6.45
CA GLY A 738 -9.99 17.42 5.35
C GLY A 738 -9.34 16.11 5.78
N ALA A 739 -9.79 14.98 5.22
CA ALA A 739 -9.13 13.69 5.37
C ALA A 739 -8.06 13.45 4.28
N LYS A 740 -8.23 14.05 3.10
CA LYS A 740 -7.32 13.89 1.96
C LYS A 740 -7.50 15.01 0.95
N GLU A 741 -6.42 15.42 0.28
CA GLU A 741 -6.46 16.42 -0.80
C GLU A 741 -7.42 16.01 -1.94
N TYR A 742 -8.25 16.95 -2.40
CA TYR A 742 -9.11 16.77 -3.55
C TYR A 742 -8.34 17.07 -4.84
N ARG A 743 -8.09 16.02 -5.61
CA ARG A 743 -7.26 16.03 -6.83
C ARG A 743 -8.04 15.50 -8.04
N PRO A 744 -9.01 16.27 -8.57
CA PRO A 744 -9.85 15.81 -9.68
C PRO A 744 -9.03 15.47 -10.93
N GLU A 745 -7.88 16.12 -11.13
CA GLU A 745 -7.01 15.88 -12.27
C GLU A 745 -6.54 14.42 -12.35
N LEU A 746 -6.30 13.76 -11.21
CA LEU A 746 -5.91 12.36 -11.15
C LEU A 746 -7.03 11.39 -11.58
N THR A 747 -8.28 11.84 -11.55
CA THR A 747 -9.46 11.05 -11.93
C THR A 747 -9.89 11.33 -13.37
N LEU A 748 -9.61 12.54 -13.86
CA LEU A 748 -10.00 13.01 -15.19
C LEU A 748 -9.05 12.49 -16.27
N PHE A 749 -7.74 12.60 -16.03
CA PHE A 749 -6.73 12.26 -17.02
C PHE A 749 -6.21 10.82 -16.85
N PRO A 750 -5.89 10.12 -17.96
CA PRO A 750 -5.20 8.83 -17.88
C PRO A 750 -3.89 8.98 -17.11
N GLN A 751 -3.69 8.15 -16.10
CA GLN A 751 -2.47 8.15 -15.30
C GLN A 751 -1.40 7.25 -15.95
N TYR A 752 -0.14 7.57 -15.70
CA TYR A 752 1.01 6.78 -16.16
C TYR A 752 0.84 5.28 -15.83
N ARG A 753 1.15 4.41 -16.80
CA ARG A 753 1.24 2.96 -16.62
C ARG A 753 2.57 2.43 -17.14
N ASN A 754 3.06 1.35 -16.52
CA ASN A 754 4.38 0.76 -16.82
C ASN A 754 4.48 0.11 -18.21
N ASP A 755 3.35 -0.20 -18.83
CA ASP A 755 3.20 -0.84 -20.14
C ASP A 755 3.15 0.17 -21.30
N VAL A 756 3.09 1.47 -21.00
CA VAL A 756 3.03 2.51 -22.05
C VAL A 756 4.44 2.82 -22.55
N ASP A 757 4.62 2.72 -23.88
CA ASP A 757 5.84 3.13 -24.55
C ASP A 757 5.79 4.63 -24.90
N PHE A 758 6.71 5.39 -24.29
CA PHE A 758 6.85 6.84 -24.48
C PHE A 758 7.87 7.22 -25.58
N THR A 759 8.34 6.26 -26.38
CA THR A 759 9.21 6.57 -27.52
C THR A 759 8.51 7.50 -28.52
N PRO A 760 9.23 8.47 -29.11
CA PRO A 760 8.66 9.36 -30.13
C PRO A 760 8.05 8.54 -31.28
N GLY A 761 6.83 8.89 -31.71
CA GLY A 761 6.08 8.14 -32.73
C GLY A 761 5.08 7.12 -32.17
N ASN A 762 5.16 6.75 -30.88
CA ASN A 762 4.12 5.96 -30.24
C ASN A 762 2.93 6.85 -29.85
N LEU A 763 1.77 6.62 -30.47
CA LEU A 763 0.56 7.44 -30.26
C LEU A 763 0.10 7.44 -28.80
N VAL A 764 0.10 6.29 -28.12
CA VAL A 764 -0.37 6.20 -26.73
C VAL A 764 0.56 7.00 -25.81
N GLY A 765 1.87 6.87 -26.00
CA GLY A 765 2.86 7.64 -25.24
C GLY A 765 2.78 9.15 -25.47
N GLU A 766 2.51 9.59 -26.71
CA GLU A 766 2.28 11.01 -27.05
C GLU A 766 1.04 11.56 -26.36
N LEU A 767 -0.09 10.81 -26.38
CA LEU A 767 -1.35 11.23 -25.76
C LEU A 767 -1.25 11.32 -24.24
N ILE A 768 -0.63 10.35 -23.57
CA ILE A 768 -0.44 10.42 -22.12
C ILE A 768 0.44 11.62 -21.75
N ARG A 769 1.50 11.91 -22.51
CA ARG A 769 2.34 13.08 -22.28
C ARG A 769 1.57 14.40 -22.44
N GLU A 770 0.68 14.47 -23.41
CA GLU A 770 -0.19 15.63 -23.59
C GLU A 770 -1.13 15.81 -22.40
N CYS A 771 -1.75 14.74 -21.91
CA CYS A 771 -2.55 14.76 -20.68
C CYS A 771 -1.74 15.20 -19.46
N ASP A 772 -0.51 14.71 -19.29
CA ASP A 772 0.39 15.12 -18.20
C ASP A 772 0.68 16.63 -18.22
N ASN A 773 0.87 17.20 -19.42
CA ASN A 773 1.09 18.64 -19.59
C ASN A 773 -0.15 19.47 -19.24
N ILE A 774 -1.35 19.00 -19.63
CA ILE A 774 -2.62 19.65 -19.27
C ILE A 774 -2.79 19.58 -17.74
N GLN A 775 -2.61 18.40 -17.16
CA GLN A 775 -2.70 18.16 -15.72
C GLN A 775 -1.78 19.07 -14.89
N GLU A 776 -0.65 19.53 -15.44
CA GLU A 776 0.27 20.45 -14.76
C GLU A 776 -0.25 21.88 -14.59
N THR A 777 -1.24 22.29 -15.38
CA THR A 777 -1.76 23.66 -15.40
C THR A 777 -3.24 23.71 -15.10
N ALA A 778 -3.98 22.66 -15.45
CA ALA A 778 -5.39 22.49 -15.16
C ALA A 778 -5.65 22.63 -13.66
N PHE A 779 -6.75 23.33 -13.34
CA PHE A 779 -7.31 23.42 -11.99
C PHE A 779 -6.38 23.98 -10.89
N LYS A 780 -5.33 24.73 -11.26
CA LYS A 780 -4.49 25.43 -10.27
C LYS A 780 -5.29 26.44 -9.44
N LYS A 781 -6.15 27.22 -10.11
CA LYS A 781 -7.02 28.24 -9.50
C LYS A 781 -8.47 27.76 -9.36
N TRP A 782 -9.08 27.37 -10.48
CA TRP A 782 -10.48 26.98 -10.58
C TRP A 782 -10.60 25.46 -10.59
N VAL A 783 -11.09 24.86 -9.51
CA VAL A 783 -11.19 23.41 -9.38
C VAL A 783 -12.63 22.97 -9.66
N PRO A 784 -12.89 21.95 -10.48
CA PRO A 784 -14.26 21.53 -10.76
C PRO A 784 -14.96 21.10 -9.49
N ASN A 785 -16.25 21.43 -9.37
CA ASN A 785 -17.09 20.82 -8.35
C ASN A 785 -17.17 19.29 -8.57
N PRO A 786 -17.23 18.46 -7.52
CA PRO A 786 -17.31 17.00 -7.66
C PRO A 786 -18.40 16.51 -8.64
N SER A 787 -19.59 17.12 -8.64
CA SER A 787 -20.67 16.85 -9.60
C SER A 787 -20.32 17.12 -11.07
N LEU A 788 -19.33 17.97 -11.36
CA LEU A 788 -18.88 18.29 -12.70
C LEU A 788 -17.86 17.27 -13.24
N VAL A 789 -17.13 16.57 -12.36
CA VAL A 789 -16.09 15.60 -12.73
C VAL A 789 -16.57 14.54 -13.72
N PRO A 790 -17.76 13.91 -13.58
CA PRO A 790 -18.24 12.93 -14.55
C PRO A 790 -18.40 13.48 -15.97
N LEU A 791 -18.84 14.73 -16.11
CA LEU A 791 -18.95 15.39 -17.43
C LEU A 791 -17.56 15.59 -18.03
N LEU A 792 -16.64 16.19 -17.25
CA LEU A 792 -15.28 16.46 -17.71
C LEU A 792 -14.53 15.17 -18.07
N LYS A 793 -14.76 14.07 -17.34
CA LYS A 793 -14.19 12.76 -17.65
C LYS A 793 -14.65 12.27 -19.03
N GLY A 794 -15.92 12.49 -19.37
CA GLY A 794 -16.45 12.25 -20.71
C GLY A 794 -15.75 13.11 -21.76
N ASN A 795 -15.62 14.41 -21.49
CA ASN A 795 -14.97 15.36 -22.40
C ASN A 795 -13.49 15.03 -22.66
N VAL A 796 -12.74 14.59 -21.65
CA VAL A 796 -11.36 14.10 -21.83
C VAL A 796 -11.34 12.85 -22.71
N GLY A 797 -12.31 11.95 -22.56
CA GLY A 797 -12.48 10.79 -23.43
C GLY A 797 -12.72 11.17 -24.89
N GLU A 798 -13.64 12.11 -25.14
CA GLU A 798 -13.92 12.64 -26.49
C GLU A 798 -12.69 13.34 -27.08
N TYR A 799 -11.99 14.15 -26.29
CA TYR A 799 -10.76 14.82 -26.70
C TYR A 799 -9.67 13.83 -27.16
N LEU A 800 -9.44 12.77 -26.37
CA LEU A 800 -8.49 11.72 -26.72
C LEU A 800 -8.92 10.96 -27.96
N PHE A 801 -10.21 10.66 -28.09
CA PHE A 801 -10.76 9.99 -29.26
C PHE A 801 -10.56 10.83 -30.53
N ASP A 802 -10.87 12.12 -30.49
CA ASP A 802 -10.66 13.04 -31.61
C ASP A 802 -9.19 13.13 -32.04
N LYS A 803 -8.26 13.08 -31.09
CA LYS A 803 -6.82 13.06 -31.39
C LYS A 803 -6.39 11.78 -32.08
N VAL A 804 -6.92 10.64 -31.63
CA VAL A 804 -6.69 9.35 -32.28
C VAL A 804 -7.24 9.37 -33.72
N LEU A 805 -8.47 9.83 -33.91
CA LEU A 805 -9.10 9.94 -35.23
C LEU A 805 -8.28 10.82 -36.19
N LYS A 806 -7.84 12.00 -35.73
CA LYS A 806 -6.97 12.90 -36.51
C LYS A 806 -5.65 12.22 -36.92
N LYS A 807 -5.04 11.43 -36.02
CA LYS A 807 -3.80 10.70 -36.32
C LYS A 807 -4.04 9.55 -37.31
N LEU A 808 -5.23 8.94 -37.29
CA LEU A 808 -5.65 7.89 -38.23
C LEU A 808 -6.22 8.45 -39.54
N TRP A 809 -6.23 9.78 -39.73
CA TRP A 809 -6.79 10.46 -40.90
C TRP A 809 -8.29 10.15 -41.12
N CYS A 810 -8.98 9.76 -40.05
CA CYS A 810 -10.41 9.54 -40.04
C CYS A 810 -11.10 10.82 -39.55
N TYR A 811 -12.01 11.38 -40.35
CA TYR A 811 -12.88 12.46 -39.90
C TYR A 811 -14.24 11.86 -39.56
N PRO A 812 -14.83 12.18 -38.39
CA PRO A 812 -16.19 11.76 -38.09
C PRO A 812 -17.13 12.36 -39.14
N THR A 813 -17.83 11.51 -39.89
CA THR A 813 -18.80 11.92 -40.91
C THR A 813 -20.04 12.51 -40.25
N LEU A 814 -20.01 13.81 -39.96
CA LEU A 814 -21.21 14.62 -39.74
C LEU A 814 -21.86 14.92 -41.11
N ARG A 815 -22.50 13.91 -41.70
CA ARG A 815 -23.56 14.12 -42.68
C ARG A 815 -24.72 13.20 -42.31
N PRO A 816 -25.95 13.70 -42.15
CA PRO A 816 -27.10 12.82 -42.15
C PRO A 816 -27.15 12.17 -43.53
N ALA A 817 -27.04 10.85 -43.57
CA ALA A 817 -27.37 10.09 -44.76
C ALA A 817 -28.87 10.29 -45.00
N GLY A 818 -29.21 11.14 -45.97
CA GLY A 818 -30.56 11.19 -46.51
C GLY A 818 -30.88 9.83 -47.10
N VAL A 819 -31.94 9.22 -46.57
CA VAL A 819 -32.82 8.31 -47.32
C VAL A 819 -34.11 9.08 -47.57
#